data_AF-A0A8E0VJD4-F1
#
_entry.id   AF-A0A8E0VJD4-F1
#
_cell.length_a   1.000
_cell.length_b   1.000
_cell.length_c   1.000
_cell.angle_alpha   90.00
_cell.angle_beta   90.00
_cell.angle_gamma   90.00
#
_symmetry.space_group_name_H-M   'P 1'
#
loop_
_entity.id
_entity.type
_entity.pdbx_description
1 polymer ?
#
loop_
_entity_poly.entity_id
_entity_poly.type
_entity_poly.pdbx_seq_one_letter_code
_entity_poly.pdbx_strand_id
1 'polypeptide(L)'
;VSGTQEERNQIVQNVNDGTECGRINSVDRTLIGSRVVHEDHFGTICYAGELPNSKGAWLGIDWDNPSRGRHDGVYAGVKYFETQSSTSGSFIRPDKVSLGTSLEEALVYRYVLCAECQMAAQNIPSVEIANNPTTPMSFLDSDEAEYSGAPFRIELFTTPRPKANSAVTDSVSHHQRCGPLGAEVTLKRLTSASVALAPVFRALRGGKHAETAPLWPHPGGTLGLLLPKLAELDLSGCLLTRWIDVAEMCNQIPWLKSLTLSSNRLRLPLPPNSARPKESDQAPDPLRLRYDLDVDPMGAEKLCAAAFPNICQLVLVRLTCLDWTDVLRVIQWTPSVKSLSVPYNHLGPIPKVWPDSAIELFRQLIELDLTQTDLVDVTQLFSVLGPSTSLKLLILNQNPISQLPFFPPAESVENKPSDESDSVQTTVWFTQLDTLCLRHCRFADWECMNQLMRLIKLKHLLFLECPVLEGMSLETGRQEIIARLPNLSCLNRMDICAEERRGAELDYLKRYGSEWIKSGGSVVESSDPSKPCFVKVGECFARSHPTFRRLCDKYGPPEAGETKFFTQSIKESLVSLTLKLQSDGDDTGTESAVGIVRRIPSRMTVSHLKMLARRLLKLPSRVSFDLVAQGDKHRSVNAEVPLDTETREIGFYDLEDGDIVYLRVR
;
A
#
# COMPACT_ATOMS: atom_id res chain seq x y z
N VAL A 1 -59.27 -13.58 9.76
CA VAL A 1 -59.52 -14.16 8.42
C VAL A 1 -59.10 -15.62 8.47
N SER A 2 -60.06 -16.53 8.30
CA SER A 2 -59.84 -17.97 8.27
C SER A 2 -59.44 -18.38 6.86
N GLY A 3 -58.17 -18.78 6.68
CA GLY A 3 -57.68 -19.48 5.50
C GLY A 3 -57.12 -20.83 5.95
N THR A 4 -57.38 -21.87 5.15
CA THR A 4 -56.96 -23.25 5.39
C THR A 4 -55.44 -23.43 5.26
N GLN A 5 -54.93 -24.55 5.80
CA GLN A 5 -53.51 -24.90 5.69
C GLN A 5 -53.07 -25.10 4.22
N GLU A 6 -54.01 -25.44 3.32
CA GLU A 6 -53.75 -25.62 1.89
C GLU A 6 -53.67 -24.28 1.13
N GLU A 7 -54.46 -23.26 1.52
CA GLU A 7 -54.35 -21.91 0.96
C GLU A 7 -53.01 -21.23 1.32
N ARG A 8 -52.42 -21.57 2.47
CA ARG A 8 -51.04 -21.16 2.81
C ARG A 8 -49.96 -21.82 1.94
N ASN A 9 -50.28 -22.92 1.27
CA ASN A 9 -49.38 -23.63 0.36
C ASN A 9 -49.59 -23.25 -1.12
N GLN A 10 -50.44 -22.25 -1.44
CA GLN A 10 -50.73 -21.81 -2.81
C GLN A 10 -50.34 -20.36 -3.10
N ILE A 11 -49.11 -19.96 -2.77
CA ILE A 11 -48.40 -18.91 -3.55
C ILE A 11 -46.94 -19.30 -3.75
N VAL A 12 -46.63 -19.83 -4.93
CA VAL A 12 -45.38 -19.51 -5.63
C VAL A 12 -45.76 -19.26 -7.08
N GLN A 13 -45.99 -17.98 -7.42
CA GLN A 13 -46.04 -17.60 -8.84
C GLN A 13 -44.69 -17.90 -9.47
N ASN A 14 -44.73 -18.34 -10.72
CA ASN A 14 -43.56 -18.82 -11.45
C ASN A 14 -42.46 -17.74 -11.52
N VAL A 15 -41.22 -18.09 -11.19
CA VAL A 15 -40.09 -17.14 -11.16
C VAL A 15 -39.37 -17.04 -12.52
N ASN A 16 -39.90 -17.69 -13.57
CA ASN A 16 -39.41 -17.61 -14.95
C ASN A 16 -39.32 -16.19 -15.55
N ASP A 17 -39.90 -15.17 -14.92
CA ASP A 17 -39.72 -13.79 -15.37
C ASP A 17 -38.33 -13.22 -14.99
N GLY A 18 -37.68 -13.79 -13.98
CA GLY A 18 -36.52 -13.18 -13.31
C GLY A 18 -36.90 -11.90 -12.58
N THR A 19 -35.91 -11.10 -12.18
CA THR A 19 -36.15 -9.66 -12.04
C THR A 19 -35.75 -9.00 -13.37
N GLU A 20 -36.44 -7.93 -13.76
CA GLU A 20 -35.93 -7.05 -14.83
C GLU A 20 -34.81 -6.12 -14.32
N CYS A 21 -34.06 -6.53 -13.29
CA CYS A 21 -33.02 -5.69 -12.70
C CYS A 21 -31.93 -5.41 -13.74
N GLY A 22 -31.59 -4.13 -13.86
CA GLY A 22 -30.64 -3.63 -14.84
C GLY A 22 -31.16 -3.50 -16.28
N ARG A 23 -32.39 -3.94 -16.58
CA ARG A 23 -33.00 -3.74 -17.90
C ARG A 23 -33.21 -2.25 -18.18
N ILE A 24 -32.73 -1.78 -19.33
CA ILE A 24 -32.87 -0.37 -19.75
C ILE A 24 -34.17 -0.22 -20.55
N ASN A 25 -35.22 0.27 -19.87
CA ASN A 25 -36.58 0.42 -20.45
C ASN A 25 -36.82 1.78 -21.14
N SER A 26 -36.07 2.83 -20.75
CA SER A 26 -36.07 4.15 -21.40
C SER A 26 -34.63 4.60 -21.62
N VAL A 27 -34.38 5.41 -22.66
CA VAL A 27 -33.08 6.05 -22.89
C VAL A 27 -33.25 7.55 -22.76
N ASP A 28 -32.60 8.11 -21.75
CA ASP A 28 -32.55 9.54 -21.48
C ASP A 28 -31.19 9.90 -20.83
N ARG A 29 -30.96 11.20 -20.61
CA ARG A 29 -29.66 11.70 -20.13
C ARG A 29 -29.31 11.30 -18.69
N THR A 30 -30.26 10.81 -17.88
CA THR A 30 -29.96 10.34 -16.51
C THR A 30 -29.12 9.06 -16.50
N LEU A 31 -29.14 8.30 -17.61
CA LEU A 31 -28.26 7.16 -17.80
C LEU A 31 -26.78 7.55 -17.92
N ILE A 32 -26.44 8.79 -18.27
CA ILE A 32 -25.04 9.22 -18.43
C ILE A 32 -24.31 9.14 -17.08
N GLY A 33 -23.12 8.54 -17.10
CA GLY A 33 -22.33 8.18 -15.92
C GLY A 33 -22.76 6.88 -15.24
N SER A 34 -23.88 6.26 -15.65
CA SER A 34 -24.24 4.91 -15.21
C SER A 34 -23.28 3.87 -15.80
N ARG A 35 -23.15 2.75 -15.10
CA ARG A 35 -22.29 1.62 -15.48
C ARG A 35 -23.13 0.53 -16.10
N VAL A 36 -22.52 -0.20 -17.04
CA VAL A 36 -23.16 -1.30 -17.77
C VAL A 36 -22.23 -2.49 -17.92
N VAL A 37 -22.83 -3.66 -18.05
CA VAL A 37 -22.22 -4.92 -18.43
C VAL A 37 -22.80 -5.41 -19.77
N HIS A 38 -21.93 -5.96 -20.62
CA HIS A 38 -22.28 -6.79 -21.77
C HIS A 38 -21.23 -7.88 -21.91
N GLU A 39 -21.65 -9.13 -21.79
CA GLU A 39 -20.76 -10.28 -21.57
C GLU A 39 -19.91 -10.01 -20.31
N ASP A 40 -18.67 -10.46 -20.28
CA ASP A 40 -17.67 -10.21 -19.24
C ASP A 40 -17.16 -8.75 -19.15
N HIS A 41 -17.63 -7.85 -20.03
CA HIS A 41 -17.07 -6.51 -20.17
C HIS A 41 -17.90 -5.42 -19.48
N PHE A 42 -17.25 -4.58 -18.68
CA PHE A 42 -17.85 -3.41 -18.02
C PHE A 42 -17.49 -2.10 -18.72
N GLY A 43 -18.44 -1.16 -18.77
CA GLY A 43 -18.26 0.16 -19.37
C GLY A 43 -19.12 1.23 -18.69
N THR A 44 -18.89 2.49 -19.04
CA THR A 44 -19.68 3.64 -18.59
C THR A 44 -20.48 4.21 -19.76
N ILE A 45 -21.76 4.50 -19.55
CA ILE A 45 -22.59 5.24 -20.51
C ILE A 45 -22.13 6.70 -20.51
N CYS A 46 -21.57 7.15 -21.63
CA CYS A 46 -21.11 8.54 -21.83
C CYS A 46 -22.03 9.34 -22.76
N TYR A 47 -22.93 8.67 -23.49
CA TYR A 47 -23.96 9.28 -24.33
C TYR A 47 -25.25 8.45 -24.29
N ALA A 48 -26.40 9.12 -24.34
CA ALA A 48 -27.72 8.50 -24.39
C ALA A 48 -28.65 9.36 -25.28
N GLY A 49 -29.10 8.83 -26.42
CA GLY A 49 -29.92 9.58 -27.38
C GLY A 49 -30.00 8.95 -28.77
N GLU A 50 -30.59 9.68 -29.73
CA GLU A 50 -30.69 9.24 -31.13
C GLU A 50 -29.49 9.66 -31.97
N LEU A 51 -29.00 8.75 -32.83
CA LEU A 51 -27.94 9.05 -33.78
C LEU A 51 -28.50 9.37 -35.17
N PRO A 52 -27.87 10.29 -35.94
CA PRO A 52 -28.28 10.62 -37.31
C PRO A 52 -28.41 9.38 -38.20
N ASN A 53 -29.48 9.34 -39.00
CA ASN A 53 -29.80 8.25 -39.93
C ASN A 53 -29.96 6.87 -39.28
N SER A 54 -30.12 6.80 -37.96
CA SER A 54 -30.39 5.56 -37.22
C SER A 54 -31.83 5.56 -36.67
N LYS A 55 -32.44 4.39 -36.51
CA LYS A 55 -33.80 4.27 -35.95
C LYS A 55 -33.75 4.11 -34.44
N GLY A 56 -34.37 5.02 -33.67
CA GLY A 56 -34.48 4.92 -32.21
C GLY A 56 -33.16 5.07 -31.45
N ALA A 57 -33.24 5.04 -30.12
CA ALA A 57 -32.15 5.43 -29.25
C ALA A 57 -30.94 4.46 -29.21
N TRP A 58 -29.80 5.02 -28.81
CA TRP A 58 -28.50 4.39 -28.65
C TRP A 58 -27.83 4.85 -27.36
N LEU A 59 -26.92 4.01 -26.87
CA LEU A 59 -26.00 4.33 -25.78
C LEU A 59 -24.59 4.40 -26.36
N GLY A 60 -23.90 5.50 -26.13
CA GLY A 60 -22.45 5.59 -26.33
C GLY A 60 -21.76 5.15 -25.04
N ILE A 61 -20.96 4.10 -25.11
CA ILE A 61 -20.30 3.46 -23.97
C ILE A 61 -18.79 3.57 -24.13
N ASP A 62 -18.11 3.99 -23.07
CA ASP A 62 -16.65 3.89 -22.91
C ASP A 62 -16.32 2.64 -22.08
N TRP A 63 -15.68 1.65 -22.71
CA TRP A 63 -15.33 0.36 -22.11
C TRP A 63 -14.07 0.44 -21.24
N ASP A 64 -14.05 -0.31 -20.14
CA ASP A 64 -12.89 -0.41 -19.26
C ASP A 64 -11.72 -1.15 -19.90
N ASN A 65 -12.04 -2.11 -20.77
CA ASN A 65 -11.06 -2.76 -21.64
C ASN A 65 -10.97 -1.98 -22.97
N PRO A 66 -9.82 -1.33 -23.28
CA PRO A 66 -9.69 -0.55 -24.51
C PRO A 66 -9.79 -1.35 -25.81
N SER A 67 -9.62 -2.68 -25.77
CA SER A 67 -9.74 -3.55 -26.95
C SER A 67 -11.19 -3.96 -27.27
N ARG A 68 -12.14 -3.68 -26.37
CA ARG A 68 -13.56 -4.05 -26.52
C ARG A 68 -14.33 -3.11 -27.44
N GLY A 69 -13.94 -1.84 -27.45
CA GLY A 69 -14.58 -0.82 -28.27
C GLY A 69 -14.10 -0.84 -29.73
N ARG A 70 -14.51 0.18 -30.49
CA ARG A 70 -14.25 0.30 -31.94
C ARG A 70 -13.87 1.71 -32.39
N HIS A 71 -14.10 2.73 -31.57
CA HIS A 71 -13.93 4.14 -31.93
C HIS A 71 -13.72 5.04 -30.70
N ASP A 72 -13.47 6.32 -30.92
CA ASP A 72 -13.23 7.33 -29.90
C ASP A 72 -14.50 8.08 -29.44
N GLY A 73 -15.66 7.71 -29.97
CA GLY A 73 -16.94 8.39 -29.69
C GLY A 73 -17.39 9.35 -30.80
N VAL A 74 -16.66 9.45 -31.92
CA VAL A 74 -17.14 10.07 -33.15
C VAL A 74 -18.12 9.15 -33.89
N TYR A 75 -19.24 9.70 -34.36
CA TYR A 75 -20.15 9.08 -35.32
C TYR A 75 -20.52 10.08 -36.41
N ALA A 76 -20.46 9.67 -37.68
CA ALA A 76 -20.76 10.51 -38.84
C ALA A 76 -20.04 11.89 -38.85
N GLY A 77 -18.81 11.96 -38.31
CA GLY A 77 -18.02 13.19 -38.20
C GLY A 77 -18.35 14.10 -37.02
N VAL A 78 -19.32 13.73 -36.17
CA VAL A 78 -19.69 14.44 -34.94
C VAL A 78 -19.17 13.67 -33.72
N LYS A 79 -18.50 14.37 -32.80
CA LYS A 79 -18.03 13.82 -31.52
C LYS A 79 -19.19 13.83 -30.51
N TYR A 80 -19.63 12.67 -30.06
CA TYR A 80 -20.76 12.55 -29.11
C TYR A 80 -20.32 12.36 -27.66
N PHE A 81 -19.16 11.75 -27.44
CA PHE A 81 -18.56 11.54 -26.12
C PHE A 81 -17.05 11.41 -26.23
N GLU A 82 -16.35 11.65 -25.13
CA GLU A 82 -14.92 11.32 -24.98
C GLU A 82 -14.75 9.93 -24.40
N THR A 83 -13.62 9.31 -24.72
CA THR A 83 -13.27 7.93 -24.35
C THR A 83 -11.88 7.87 -23.72
N GLN A 84 -11.62 6.89 -22.85
CA GLN A 84 -10.31 6.69 -22.24
C GLN A 84 -9.21 6.30 -23.26
N SER A 85 -9.60 5.67 -24.37
CA SER A 85 -8.74 5.33 -25.50
C SER A 85 -9.43 5.71 -26.82
N SER A 86 -8.64 5.95 -27.86
CA SER A 86 -9.12 6.06 -29.26
C SER A 86 -9.94 4.85 -29.75
N THR A 87 -9.91 3.72 -29.04
CA THR A 87 -10.62 2.50 -29.37
C THR A 87 -11.63 2.04 -28.31
N SER A 88 -11.74 2.67 -27.13
CA SER A 88 -12.59 2.13 -26.05
C SER A 88 -14.09 2.43 -26.21
N GLY A 89 -14.48 3.29 -27.15
CA GLY A 89 -15.88 3.65 -27.39
C GLY A 89 -16.68 2.64 -28.22
N SER A 90 -17.98 2.51 -27.94
CA SER A 90 -18.96 1.82 -28.80
C SER A 90 -20.33 2.50 -28.75
N PHE A 91 -21.07 2.54 -29.87
CA PHE A 91 -22.51 2.80 -29.87
C PHE A 91 -23.29 1.47 -29.88
N ILE A 92 -24.14 1.27 -28.86
CA ILE A 92 -24.83 0.00 -28.61
C ILE A 92 -26.32 0.24 -28.35
N ARG A 93 -27.14 -0.77 -28.63
CA ARG A 93 -28.57 -0.74 -28.36
C ARG A 93 -28.87 -1.03 -26.88
N PRO A 94 -29.88 -0.38 -26.28
CA PRO A 94 -30.21 -0.60 -24.85
C PRO A 94 -30.54 -2.04 -24.49
N ASP A 95 -31.13 -2.82 -25.42
CA ASP A 95 -31.46 -4.24 -25.21
C ASP A 95 -30.23 -5.18 -25.21
N LYS A 96 -29.05 -4.66 -25.56
CA LYS A 96 -27.78 -5.42 -25.59
C LYS A 96 -26.90 -5.18 -24.38
N VAL A 97 -27.28 -4.34 -23.44
CA VAL A 97 -26.51 -4.05 -22.23
C VAL A 97 -27.42 -4.09 -21.01
N SER A 98 -26.85 -4.31 -19.83
CA SER A 98 -27.56 -4.21 -18.56
C SER A 98 -26.83 -3.30 -17.61
N LEU A 99 -27.57 -2.56 -16.78
CA LEU A 99 -26.99 -1.80 -15.66
C LEU A 99 -26.44 -2.74 -14.57
N GLY A 100 -26.81 -4.03 -14.59
CA GLY A 100 -26.29 -5.05 -13.68
C GLY A 100 -27.38 -5.80 -12.90
N THR A 101 -27.01 -6.30 -11.73
CA THR A 101 -27.86 -7.05 -10.79
C THR A 101 -27.97 -6.31 -9.46
N SER A 102 -28.85 -6.76 -8.56
CA SER A 102 -28.93 -6.23 -7.19
C SER A 102 -27.93 -6.88 -6.24
N LEU A 103 -27.70 -6.24 -5.08
CA LEU A 103 -26.90 -6.82 -4.00
C LEU A 103 -27.52 -8.14 -3.48
N GLU A 104 -28.83 -8.19 -3.31
CA GLU A 104 -29.58 -9.37 -2.87
C GLU A 104 -29.38 -10.55 -3.83
N GLU A 105 -29.49 -10.30 -5.13
CA GLU A 105 -29.28 -11.29 -6.19
C GLU A 105 -27.83 -11.81 -6.24
N ALA A 106 -26.85 -10.90 -6.19
CA ALA A 106 -25.44 -11.26 -6.14
C ALA A 106 -25.08 -12.07 -4.89
N LEU A 107 -25.67 -11.74 -3.73
CA LEU A 107 -25.49 -12.51 -2.50
C LEU A 107 -26.10 -13.91 -2.59
N VAL A 108 -27.30 -14.06 -3.18
CA VAL A 108 -27.90 -15.38 -3.43
C VAL A 108 -27.03 -16.18 -4.39
N TYR A 109 -26.64 -15.60 -5.53
CA TYR A 109 -25.78 -16.24 -6.52
C TYR A 109 -24.45 -16.72 -5.90
N ARG A 110 -23.79 -15.85 -5.11
CA ARG A 110 -22.46 -16.11 -4.54
C ARG A 110 -22.45 -17.07 -3.36
N TYR A 111 -23.45 -17.01 -2.47
CA TYR A 111 -23.43 -17.71 -1.18
C TYR A 111 -24.45 -18.85 -1.02
N VAL A 112 -25.51 -18.87 -1.84
CA VAL A 112 -26.63 -19.79 -1.66
C VAL A 112 -26.66 -20.88 -2.73
N LEU A 113 -26.29 -20.53 -3.97
CA LEU A 113 -26.32 -21.46 -5.08
C LEU A 113 -25.13 -22.44 -5.04
N CYS A 114 -25.40 -23.70 -5.36
CA CYS A 114 -24.37 -24.68 -5.68
C CYS A 114 -23.83 -24.44 -7.10
N ALA A 115 -22.66 -24.99 -7.40
CA ALA A 115 -22.00 -24.84 -8.70
C ALA A 115 -22.92 -25.17 -9.89
N GLU A 116 -23.66 -26.28 -9.83
CA GLU A 116 -24.59 -26.66 -10.91
C GLU A 116 -25.69 -25.61 -11.14
N CYS A 117 -26.22 -24.99 -10.08
CA CYS A 117 -27.20 -23.90 -10.20
C CYS A 117 -26.56 -22.60 -10.72
N GLN A 118 -25.29 -22.32 -10.37
CA GLN A 118 -24.54 -21.17 -10.89
C GLN A 118 -24.25 -21.32 -12.39
N MET A 119 -23.84 -22.51 -12.84
CA MET A 119 -23.62 -22.84 -14.25
C MET A 119 -24.93 -22.83 -15.04
N ALA A 120 -26.03 -23.32 -14.47
CA ALA A 120 -27.35 -23.24 -15.10
C ALA A 120 -27.80 -21.79 -15.30
N ALA A 121 -27.60 -20.92 -14.31
CA ALA A 121 -27.94 -19.49 -14.39
C ALA A 121 -27.09 -18.70 -15.41
N GLN A 122 -25.92 -19.21 -15.82
CA GLN A 122 -25.12 -18.62 -16.90
C GLN A 122 -25.56 -19.07 -18.30
N ASN A 123 -26.19 -20.24 -18.42
CA ASN A 123 -26.50 -20.90 -19.69
C ASN A 123 -27.91 -20.63 -20.22
N ILE A 124 -28.65 -19.67 -19.66
CA ILE A 124 -30.03 -19.37 -20.08
C ILE A 124 -29.97 -18.62 -21.42
N PRO A 125 -30.46 -19.21 -22.54
CA PRO A 125 -30.39 -18.55 -23.83
C PRO A 125 -31.27 -17.30 -23.86
N SER A 126 -30.84 -16.28 -24.62
CA SER A 126 -31.74 -15.23 -25.06
C SER A 126 -32.91 -15.87 -25.80
N VAL A 127 -34.16 -15.53 -25.42
CA VAL A 127 -35.38 -16.11 -25.99
C VAL A 127 -35.31 -16.13 -27.52
N GLU A 128 -35.32 -17.33 -28.10
CA GLU A 128 -35.30 -17.52 -29.55
C GLU A 128 -36.57 -16.92 -30.19
N ILE A 129 -36.43 -15.77 -30.86
CA ILE A 129 -37.43 -15.33 -31.82
C ILE A 129 -37.17 -16.09 -33.11
N ALA A 130 -37.87 -17.21 -33.27
CA ALA A 130 -37.74 -18.08 -34.44
C ALA A 130 -38.12 -17.35 -35.75
N ASN A 131 -37.21 -17.32 -36.74
CA ASN A 131 -37.39 -17.99 -38.04
C ASN A 131 -36.32 -17.62 -39.11
N ASN A 132 -35.23 -18.40 -39.15
CA ASN A 132 -34.71 -19.14 -40.33
C ASN A 132 -34.28 -18.38 -41.64
N PRO A 133 -33.60 -19.01 -42.63
CA PRO A 133 -32.12 -18.97 -42.68
C PRO A 133 -31.49 -18.61 -44.05
N THR A 134 -30.23 -18.15 -44.06
CA THR A 134 -29.24 -18.50 -45.13
C THR A 134 -27.79 -18.12 -44.74
N THR A 135 -27.00 -19.14 -44.38
CA THR A 135 -25.54 -19.36 -44.65
C THR A 135 -24.52 -18.22 -44.84
N PRO A 136 -23.23 -18.40 -44.44
CA PRO A 136 -22.68 -19.37 -43.48
C PRO A 136 -21.63 -18.80 -42.47
N MET A 137 -21.49 -19.45 -41.31
CA MET A 137 -20.31 -19.35 -40.44
C MET A 137 -19.22 -20.35 -40.83
N SER A 138 -17.96 -20.00 -40.57
CA SER A 138 -16.80 -20.91 -40.47
C SER A 138 -15.62 -20.19 -39.82
N PHE A 139 -14.87 -20.71 -38.85
CA PHE A 139 -14.98 -21.93 -38.01
C PHE A 139 -14.00 -21.71 -36.82
N LEU A 140 -14.37 -22.12 -35.59
CA LEU A 140 -13.60 -22.76 -34.47
C LEU A 140 -12.05 -22.57 -34.37
N ASP A 141 -11.33 -22.63 -33.24
CA ASP A 141 -11.53 -22.91 -31.80
C ASP A 141 -10.18 -22.60 -31.07
N SER A 142 -9.97 -22.55 -29.74
CA SER A 142 -10.80 -22.52 -28.50
C SER A 142 -9.90 -22.19 -27.28
N ASP A 143 -10.37 -22.48 -26.05
CA ASP A 143 -9.65 -22.71 -24.77
C ASP A 143 -9.05 -21.51 -23.98
N GLU A 144 -9.43 -21.25 -22.72
CA GLU A 144 -10.52 -21.80 -21.90
C GLU A 144 -10.85 -20.88 -20.69
N ALA A 145 -11.98 -21.14 -20.01
CA ALA A 145 -12.49 -20.50 -18.78
C ALA A 145 -13.13 -19.09 -18.91
N GLU A 146 -14.22 -19.00 -19.69
CA GLU A 146 -15.04 -17.79 -19.85
C GLU A 146 -16.21 -17.68 -18.84
N TYR A 147 -16.52 -16.44 -18.41
CA TYR A 147 -17.72 -16.09 -17.65
C TYR A 147 -18.68 -15.30 -18.56
N SER A 148 -19.71 -15.97 -19.09
CA SER A 148 -20.62 -15.40 -20.09
C SER A 148 -21.64 -14.41 -19.49
N GLY A 149 -21.24 -13.15 -19.31
CA GLY A 149 -22.06 -12.11 -18.67
C GLY A 149 -23.21 -11.54 -19.53
N ALA A 150 -24.16 -12.38 -19.93
CA ALA A 150 -25.50 -11.88 -20.23
C ALA A 150 -26.06 -11.15 -18.99
N PRO A 151 -27.08 -10.25 -19.12
CA PRO A 151 -27.89 -9.87 -17.97
C PRO A 151 -28.32 -11.12 -17.20
N PHE A 152 -28.03 -11.16 -15.91
CA PHE A 152 -28.35 -12.29 -15.04
C PHE A 152 -29.86 -12.48 -14.93
N ARG A 153 -30.45 -13.19 -15.89
CA ARG A 153 -31.81 -13.68 -15.74
C ARG A 153 -31.76 -14.88 -14.82
N ILE A 154 -31.85 -14.60 -13.53
CA ILE A 154 -31.82 -15.62 -12.49
C ILE A 154 -33.15 -16.40 -12.54
N GLU A 155 -33.24 -17.42 -13.42
CA GLU A 155 -34.29 -18.45 -13.41
C GLU A 155 -34.06 -19.42 -12.24
N LEU A 156 -34.08 -18.89 -11.03
CA LEU A 156 -34.17 -19.71 -9.84
C LEU A 156 -35.61 -20.11 -9.58
N PHE A 157 -35.78 -21.20 -8.82
CA PHE A 157 -37.04 -21.55 -8.16
C PHE A 157 -38.16 -22.06 -9.08
N THR A 158 -37.87 -23.11 -9.84
CA THR A 158 -38.61 -24.35 -9.52
C THR A 158 -37.74 -25.21 -8.64
N THR A 159 -38.32 -25.90 -7.65
CA THR A 159 -37.69 -27.14 -7.17
C THR A 159 -37.56 -28.04 -8.39
N PRO A 160 -36.39 -28.64 -8.68
CA PRO A 160 -36.28 -29.57 -9.80
C PRO A 160 -37.29 -30.68 -9.57
N ARG A 161 -38.39 -30.69 -10.34
CA ARG A 161 -39.28 -31.85 -10.35
C ARG A 161 -38.41 -33.00 -10.84
N PRO A 162 -38.24 -34.09 -10.07
CA PRO A 162 -37.52 -35.24 -10.58
C PRO A 162 -38.18 -35.63 -11.90
N LYS A 163 -37.37 -35.74 -12.97
CA LYS A 163 -37.88 -36.11 -14.30
C LYS A 163 -38.68 -37.39 -14.12
N ALA A 164 -39.96 -37.38 -14.52
CA ALA A 164 -40.94 -38.40 -14.11
C ALA A 164 -40.63 -39.85 -14.51
N ASN A 165 -39.53 -40.08 -15.24
CA ASN A 165 -39.05 -41.38 -15.71
C ASN A 165 -37.55 -41.66 -15.40
N SER A 166 -36.85 -40.87 -14.58
CA SER A 166 -35.50 -41.25 -14.12
C SER A 166 -35.58 -42.06 -12.83
N ALA A 167 -35.09 -43.29 -12.86
CA ALA A 167 -35.01 -44.16 -11.68
C ALA A 167 -34.32 -43.46 -10.50
N VAL A 168 -34.84 -43.70 -9.29
CA VAL A 168 -34.36 -43.06 -8.07
C VAL A 168 -32.93 -43.50 -7.76
N THR A 169 -31.98 -42.61 -7.97
CA THR A 169 -30.63 -42.64 -7.41
C THR A 169 -30.43 -41.37 -6.58
N ASP A 170 -29.80 -41.48 -5.40
CA ASP A 170 -29.85 -40.55 -4.25
C ASP A 170 -29.28 -39.10 -4.42
N SER A 171 -29.35 -38.47 -5.60
CA SER A 171 -28.86 -37.11 -5.84
C SER A 171 -29.76 -35.97 -5.31
N VAL A 172 -30.90 -36.29 -4.70
CA VAL A 172 -31.94 -35.33 -4.24
C VAL A 172 -31.46 -34.44 -3.05
N SER A 173 -30.23 -34.62 -2.58
CA SER A 173 -29.66 -33.90 -1.42
C SER A 173 -29.00 -32.55 -1.76
N HIS A 174 -28.39 -32.39 -2.95
CA HIS A 174 -27.48 -31.26 -3.21
C HIS A 174 -28.18 -29.90 -3.42
N HIS A 175 -29.32 -29.85 -4.11
CA HIS A 175 -29.99 -28.58 -4.44
C HIS A 175 -30.91 -28.03 -3.33
N GLN A 176 -31.17 -28.78 -2.25
CA GLN A 176 -32.16 -28.36 -1.22
C GLN A 176 -31.83 -27.01 -0.56
N ARG A 177 -30.55 -26.62 -0.55
CA ARG A 177 -30.07 -25.33 -0.01
C ARG A 177 -30.05 -24.18 -1.02
N CYS A 178 -30.28 -24.44 -2.31
CA CYS A 178 -30.29 -23.42 -3.36
C CYS A 178 -31.63 -22.66 -3.43
N GLY A 179 -32.65 -23.10 -2.68
CA GLY A 179 -33.98 -22.49 -2.63
C GLY A 179 -34.16 -21.43 -1.52
N PRO A 180 -35.36 -20.81 -1.45
CA PRO A 180 -35.74 -19.78 -0.47
C PRO A 180 -35.28 -19.99 0.97
N LEU A 181 -35.55 -21.17 1.54
CA LEU A 181 -35.21 -21.51 2.92
C LEU A 181 -33.69 -21.60 3.13
N GLY A 182 -32.96 -22.09 2.12
CA GLY A 182 -31.51 -22.13 2.14
C GLY A 182 -30.88 -20.74 2.02
N ALA A 183 -31.48 -19.85 1.23
CA ALA A 183 -31.10 -18.43 1.19
C ALA A 183 -31.28 -17.77 2.56
N GLU A 184 -32.47 -17.88 3.16
CA GLU A 184 -32.75 -17.29 4.47
C GLU A 184 -31.80 -17.80 5.56
N VAL A 185 -31.57 -19.11 5.64
CA VAL A 185 -30.65 -19.72 6.62
C VAL A 185 -29.19 -19.33 6.39
N THR A 186 -28.77 -19.15 5.15
CA THR A 186 -27.37 -18.86 4.81
C THR A 186 -27.06 -17.38 4.97
N LEU A 187 -27.89 -16.50 4.42
CA LEU A 187 -27.70 -15.04 4.52
C LEU A 187 -27.77 -14.57 5.98
N LYS A 188 -28.70 -15.12 6.81
CA LYS A 188 -28.80 -14.77 8.24
C LYS A 188 -27.60 -15.18 9.09
N ARG A 189 -26.68 -15.96 8.53
CA ARG A 189 -25.42 -16.38 9.16
C ARG A 189 -24.20 -15.60 8.67
N LEU A 190 -24.30 -14.82 7.59
CA LEU A 190 -23.16 -14.05 7.08
C LEU A 190 -22.75 -12.95 8.07
N THR A 191 -21.48 -12.97 8.45
CA THR A 191 -20.81 -11.90 9.22
C THR A 191 -19.90 -11.04 8.35
N SER A 192 -19.42 -11.61 7.23
CA SER A 192 -18.62 -10.94 6.21
C SER A 192 -19.09 -11.42 4.85
N ALA A 193 -19.18 -10.52 3.87
CA ALA A 193 -19.56 -10.83 2.50
C ALA A 193 -18.75 -10.01 1.50
N SER A 194 -18.27 -10.66 0.44
CA SER A 194 -17.66 -10.04 -0.73
C SER A 194 -18.38 -10.52 -1.98
N VAL A 195 -18.94 -9.57 -2.71
CA VAL A 195 -19.48 -9.74 -4.06
C VAL A 195 -18.61 -8.96 -5.05
N ALA A 196 -17.31 -8.82 -4.76
CA ALA A 196 -16.38 -8.12 -5.62
C ALA A 196 -16.38 -8.69 -7.05
N LEU A 197 -16.32 -7.79 -8.03
CA LEU A 197 -16.46 -8.05 -9.48
C LEU A 197 -17.82 -8.60 -9.93
N ALA A 198 -18.80 -8.82 -9.03
CA ALA A 198 -20.18 -9.04 -9.46
C ALA A 198 -20.76 -7.70 -9.95
N PRO A 199 -21.64 -7.69 -10.97
CA PRO A 199 -22.16 -6.46 -11.55
C PRO A 199 -23.27 -5.82 -10.70
N VAL A 200 -23.04 -5.63 -9.40
CA VAL A 200 -23.99 -4.98 -8.49
C VAL A 200 -24.05 -3.48 -8.76
N PHE A 201 -25.24 -2.92 -9.00
CA PHE A 201 -25.42 -1.48 -9.18
C PHE A 201 -26.36 -0.82 -8.16
N ARG A 202 -27.19 -1.61 -7.46
CA ARG A 202 -28.17 -1.11 -6.47
C ARG A 202 -28.63 -2.20 -5.49
N ALA A 203 -29.40 -1.82 -4.47
CA ALA A 203 -30.28 -2.73 -3.74
C ALA A 203 -31.66 -2.81 -4.42
N LEU A 204 -32.49 -3.80 -4.05
CA LEU A 204 -33.87 -3.92 -4.56
C LEU A 204 -34.85 -2.88 -3.97
N ARG A 205 -34.41 -2.08 -2.98
CA ARG A 205 -35.22 -1.05 -2.31
C ARG A 205 -34.55 0.32 -2.42
N GLY A 206 -35.17 1.23 -3.18
CA GLY A 206 -34.63 2.57 -3.43
C GLY A 206 -35.60 3.57 -4.07
N GLY A 207 -36.90 3.55 -3.75
CA GLY A 207 -37.82 4.52 -4.38
C GLY A 207 -39.28 4.49 -3.90
N LYS A 208 -39.97 5.64 -4.06
CA LYS A 208 -41.39 5.83 -3.70
C LYS A 208 -42.39 5.12 -4.63
N HIS A 209 -41.94 4.62 -5.79
CA HIS A 209 -42.80 3.93 -6.76
C HIS A 209 -42.78 2.42 -6.49
N ALA A 210 -43.62 1.98 -5.56
CA ALA A 210 -43.67 0.61 -5.06
C ALA A 210 -44.20 -0.43 -6.09
N GLU A 211 -44.67 0.01 -7.25
CA GLU A 211 -45.37 -0.82 -8.25
C GLU A 211 -44.45 -1.68 -9.14
N THR A 212 -43.12 -1.61 -8.94
CA THR A 212 -42.11 -2.39 -9.69
C THR A 212 -41.17 -3.21 -8.78
N ALA A 213 -41.54 -3.42 -7.51
CA ALA A 213 -40.74 -4.17 -6.56
C ALA A 213 -40.70 -5.67 -6.90
N PRO A 214 -39.52 -6.32 -7.00
CA PRO A 214 -39.45 -7.75 -7.29
C PRO A 214 -39.91 -8.62 -6.12
N LEU A 215 -40.39 -9.81 -6.47
CA LEU A 215 -41.16 -10.72 -5.61
C LEU A 215 -40.40 -11.34 -4.44
N TRP A 216 -39.08 -11.20 -4.36
CA TRP A 216 -38.26 -11.91 -3.38
C TRP A 216 -37.05 -11.08 -2.90
N PRO A 217 -36.66 -11.18 -1.62
CA PRO A 217 -37.25 -12.00 -0.54
C PRO A 217 -38.35 -11.26 0.24
N HIS A 218 -39.60 -11.73 0.06
CA HIS A 218 -40.86 -11.20 0.60
C HIS A 218 -41.18 -9.72 0.26
N PRO A 219 -42.45 -9.39 -0.04
CA PRO A 219 -42.96 -8.02 -0.08
C PRO A 219 -42.91 -7.36 1.32
N GLY A 220 -41.73 -6.92 1.75
CA GLY A 220 -41.50 -6.33 3.08
C GLY A 220 -40.09 -6.50 3.64
N GLY A 221 -39.31 -7.49 3.21
CA GLY A 221 -37.96 -7.75 3.71
C GLY A 221 -36.91 -6.73 3.25
N THR A 222 -36.37 -5.92 4.16
CA THR A 222 -35.15 -5.12 3.95
C THR A 222 -33.91 -5.99 4.00
N LEU A 223 -32.77 -5.52 3.45
CA LEU A 223 -31.47 -6.18 3.58
C LEU A 223 -31.17 -6.57 5.04
N GLY A 224 -31.59 -5.73 6.01
CA GLY A 224 -31.43 -5.99 7.44
C GLY A 224 -32.10 -7.26 7.97
N LEU A 225 -33.23 -7.72 7.39
CA LEU A 225 -33.85 -8.99 7.78
C LEU A 225 -33.11 -10.21 7.22
N LEU A 226 -32.41 -10.04 6.10
CA LEU A 226 -31.60 -11.07 5.44
C LEU A 226 -30.21 -11.18 6.06
N LEU A 227 -29.63 -10.05 6.46
CA LEU A 227 -28.22 -9.91 6.84
C LEU A 227 -28.04 -9.39 8.30
N PRO A 228 -28.82 -9.86 9.31
CA PRO A 228 -28.84 -9.32 10.68
C PRO A 228 -27.52 -9.44 11.46
N LYS A 229 -26.50 -10.07 10.89
CA LYS A 229 -25.18 -10.28 11.50
C LYS A 229 -24.02 -9.74 10.66
N LEU A 230 -24.29 -9.17 9.48
CA LEU A 230 -23.27 -8.74 8.54
C LEU A 230 -22.52 -7.51 9.08
N ALA A 231 -21.25 -7.70 9.44
CA ALA A 231 -20.36 -6.66 9.95
C ALA A 231 -19.41 -6.12 8.88
N GLU A 232 -19.14 -6.88 7.81
CA GLU A 232 -18.20 -6.52 6.76
C GLU A 232 -18.84 -6.74 5.38
N LEU A 233 -18.73 -5.75 4.49
CA LEU A 233 -19.26 -5.83 3.13
C LEU A 233 -18.24 -5.27 2.13
N ASP A 234 -17.89 -6.08 1.14
CA ASP A 234 -17.01 -5.73 0.04
C ASP A 234 -17.77 -5.76 -1.29
N LEU A 235 -17.83 -4.57 -1.90
CA LEU A 235 -18.46 -4.26 -3.18
C LEU A 235 -17.41 -3.80 -4.20
N SER A 236 -16.18 -4.27 -4.10
CA SER A 236 -15.08 -3.83 -4.97
C SER A 236 -15.31 -4.17 -6.44
N GLY A 237 -15.09 -3.21 -7.35
CA GLY A 237 -15.16 -3.45 -8.80
C GLY A 237 -16.56 -3.83 -9.30
N CYS A 238 -17.60 -3.40 -8.61
CA CYS A 238 -18.99 -3.56 -9.02
C CYS A 238 -19.39 -2.49 -10.07
N LEU A 239 -20.69 -2.35 -10.35
CA LEU A 239 -21.25 -1.32 -11.23
C LEU A 239 -21.86 -0.14 -10.45
N LEU A 240 -21.38 0.11 -9.22
CA LEU A 240 -21.89 1.22 -8.39
C LEU A 240 -21.42 2.56 -8.95
N THR A 241 -22.34 3.51 -9.11
CA THR A 241 -22.05 4.84 -9.70
C THR A 241 -22.46 6.05 -8.88
N ARG A 242 -23.22 5.87 -7.80
CA ARG A 242 -23.70 6.97 -6.96
C ARG A 242 -23.55 6.59 -5.50
N TRP A 243 -23.09 7.54 -4.70
CA TRP A 243 -23.05 7.36 -3.24
C TRP A 243 -24.42 7.16 -2.61
N ILE A 244 -25.50 7.64 -3.25
CA ILE A 244 -26.87 7.42 -2.76
C ILE A 244 -27.25 5.94 -2.77
N ASP A 245 -26.85 5.16 -3.79
CA ASP A 245 -27.19 3.74 -3.90
C ASP A 245 -26.51 2.95 -2.76
N VAL A 246 -25.27 3.32 -2.45
CA VAL A 246 -24.51 2.79 -1.30
C VAL A 246 -25.14 3.22 0.02
N ALA A 247 -25.63 4.46 0.13
CA ALA A 247 -26.33 4.95 1.32
C ALA A 247 -27.67 4.23 1.53
N GLU A 248 -28.44 3.92 0.48
CA GLU A 248 -29.67 3.14 0.56
C GLU A 248 -29.44 1.67 0.95
N MET A 249 -28.31 1.09 0.54
CA MET A 249 -27.84 -0.21 1.07
C MET A 249 -27.55 -0.12 2.56
N CYS A 250 -26.66 0.79 2.98
CA CYS A 250 -26.16 0.84 4.36
C CYS A 250 -27.23 1.28 5.37
N ASN A 251 -28.19 2.14 4.99
CA ASN A 251 -29.37 2.47 5.81
C ASN A 251 -30.21 1.24 6.17
N GLN A 252 -30.17 0.16 5.38
CA GLN A 252 -30.88 -1.10 5.68
C GLN A 252 -30.08 -2.07 6.57
N ILE A 253 -28.76 -1.86 6.71
CA ILE A 253 -27.84 -2.68 7.53
C ILE A 253 -26.97 -1.77 8.44
N PRO A 254 -27.58 -0.93 9.32
CA PRO A 254 -26.86 0.13 10.03
C PRO A 254 -25.83 -0.36 11.06
N TRP A 255 -25.74 -1.67 11.33
CA TRP A 255 -24.72 -2.31 12.19
C TRP A 255 -23.43 -2.70 11.44
N LEU A 256 -23.36 -2.45 10.13
CA LEU A 256 -22.15 -2.68 9.34
C LEU A 256 -20.96 -1.89 9.92
N LYS A 257 -19.78 -2.50 9.94
CA LYS A 257 -18.54 -1.97 10.55
C LYS A 257 -17.40 -1.74 9.56
N SER A 258 -17.30 -2.58 8.53
CA SER A 258 -16.32 -2.44 7.45
C SER A 258 -17.02 -2.40 6.11
N LEU A 259 -16.67 -1.40 5.29
CA LEU A 259 -17.21 -1.21 3.95
C LEU A 259 -16.06 -0.98 2.96
N THR A 260 -15.98 -1.83 1.95
CA THR A 260 -15.03 -1.70 0.83
C THR A 260 -15.79 -1.37 -0.45
N LEU A 261 -15.42 -0.26 -1.09
CA LEU A 261 -16.03 0.25 -2.33
C LEU A 261 -15.01 0.38 -3.48
N SER A 262 -13.81 -0.15 -3.30
CA SER A 262 -12.67 -0.01 -4.20
C SER A 262 -12.99 -0.27 -5.68
N SER A 263 -12.34 0.44 -6.59
CA SER A 263 -12.41 0.21 -8.05
C SER A 263 -13.82 0.35 -8.66
N ASN A 264 -14.73 1.08 -7.99
CA ASN A 264 -15.99 1.57 -8.57
C ASN A 264 -15.83 3.00 -9.13
N ARG A 265 -16.81 3.46 -9.93
CA ARG A 265 -16.87 4.85 -10.46
C ARG A 265 -17.94 5.68 -9.73
N LEU A 266 -17.79 5.79 -8.41
CA LEU A 266 -18.76 6.48 -7.55
C LEU A 266 -18.73 8.00 -7.75
N ARG A 267 -19.84 8.55 -8.24
CA ARG A 267 -20.13 9.99 -8.30
C ARG A 267 -20.78 10.43 -7.00
N LEU A 268 -20.36 11.57 -6.45
CA LEU A 268 -21.05 12.20 -5.33
C LEU A 268 -22.22 13.05 -5.86
N PRO A 269 -23.31 13.23 -5.09
CA PRO A 269 -24.27 14.29 -5.36
C PRO A 269 -23.57 15.65 -5.34
N LEU A 270 -24.14 16.66 -5.99
CA LEU A 270 -23.63 18.04 -5.86
C LEU A 270 -23.55 18.48 -4.38
N PRO A 271 -22.62 19.39 -4.01
CA PRO A 271 -22.59 19.95 -2.65
C PRO A 271 -23.87 20.73 -2.32
N PRO A 272 -24.33 20.75 -1.05
CA PRO A 272 -25.42 21.63 -0.62
C PRO A 272 -25.14 23.09 -1.00
N ASN A 273 -26.18 23.81 -1.44
CA ASN A 273 -26.13 25.20 -1.89
C ASN A 273 -25.31 25.49 -3.17
N SER A 274 -24.79 24.48 -3.87
CA SER A 274 -24.20 24.68 -5.19
C SER A 274 -25.27 25.00 -6.25
N ALA A 275 -24.95 25.89 -7.19
CA ALA A 275 -25.85 26.19 -8.31
C ALA A 275 -25.88 25.01 -9.29
N ARG A 276 -27.08 24.54 -9.66
CA ARG A 276 -27.20 23.52 -10.72
C ARG A 276 -26.65 24.07 -12.04
N PRO A 277 -25.85 23.29 -12.79
CA PRO A 277 -25.40 23.67 -14.12
C PRO A 277 -26.58 24.00 -15.04
N LYS A 278 -26.39 24.95 -15.95
CA LYS A 278 -27.34 25.15 -17.06
C LYS A 278 -27.10 24.05 -18.08
N GLU A 279 -27.96 23.04 -18.09
CA GLU A 279 -27.90 21.96 -19.08
C GLU A 279 -27.99 22.56 -20.50
N SER A 280 -27.09 22.15 -21.39
CA SER A 280 -27.07 22.56 -22.80
C SER A 280 -27.23 21.33 -23.69
N ASP A 281 -28.04 21.43 -24.75
CA ASP A 281 -28.52 20.24 -25.47
C ASP A 281 -27.52 19.55 -26.40
N GLN A 282 -26.35 20.13 -26.64
CA GLN A 282 -25.51 19.81 -27.82
C GLN A 282 -24.13 19.20 -27.50
N ALA A 283 -23.83 18.86 -26.26
CA ALA A 283 -22.55 18.24 -25.88
C ALA A 283 -22.72 17.21 -24.75
N PRO A 284 -21.84 16.19 -24.65
CA PRO A 284 -21.75 15.33 -23.47
C PRO A 284 -21.35 16.17 -22.26
N ASP A 285 -22.23 16.28 -21.25
CA ASP A 285 -21.93 17.08 -20.06
C ASP A 285 -20.88 16.35 -19.19
N PRO A 286 -19.63 16.87 -19.05
CA PRO A 286 -18.62 16.22 -18.22
C PRO A 286 -19.01 16.17 -16.75
N LEU A 287 -19.90 17.06 -16.31
CA LEU A 287 -20.38 17.11 -14.93
C LEU A 287 -21.26 15.90 -14.60
N ARG A 288 -21.98 15.31 -15.57
CA ARG A 288 -22.74 14.07 -15.36
C ARG A 288 -21.84 12.85 -15.19
N LEU A 289 -20.60 12.88 -15.69
CA LEU A 289 -19.60 11.82 -15.45
C LEU A 289 -18.91 11.99 -14.07
N ARG A 290 -18.85 13.21 -13.54
CA ARG A 290 -18.21 13.53 -12.24
C ARG A 290 -19.17 13.49 -11.04
N TYR A 291 -20.41 13.94 -11.22
CA TYR A 291 -21.40 14.15 -10.17
C TYR A 291 -22.74 13.47 -10.49
N ASP A 292 -23.48 13.13 -9.44
CA ASP A 292 -24.89 12.76 -9.53
C ASP A 292 -25.74 14.04 -9.52
N LEU A 293 -26.25 14.41 -10.71
CA LEU A 293 -27.03 15.63 -10.93
C LEU A 293 -28.54 15.43 -10.79
N ASP A 294 -29.00 14.17 -10.79
CA ASP A 294 -30.41 13.81 -10.91
C ASP A 294 -31.14 13.71 -9.55
N VAL A 295 -30.43 14.04 -8.47
CA VAL A 295 -30.95 14.10 -7.10
C VAL A 295 -31.08 15.53 -6.55
N ASP A 296 -31.90 15.69 -5.52
CA ASP A 296 -31.84 16.87 -4.66
C ASP A 296 -30.53 16.84 -3.83
N PRO A 297 -29.62 17.83 -3.99
CA PRO A 297 -28.35 17.85 -3.26
C PRO A 297 -28.52 17.79 -1.74
N MET A 298 -29.57 18.44 -1.21
CA MET A 298 -29.83 18.47 0.23
C MET A 298 -30.31 17.10 0.73
N GLY A 299 -31.33 16.53 0.07
CA GLY A 299 -31.87 15.20 0.39
C GLY A 299 -30.80 14.10 0.30
N ALA A 300 -29.94 14.16 -0.72
CA ALA A 300 -28.84 13.22 -0.89
C ALA A 300 -27.76 13.35 0.21
N GLU A 301 -27.40 14.58 0.59
CA GLU A 301 -26.48 14.84 1.72
C GLU A 301 -27.01 14.22 3.02
N LYS A 302 -28.29 14.48 3.34
CA LYS A 302 -28.95 13.95 4.54
C LYS A 302 -29.05 12.42 4.53
N LEU A 303 -29.30 11.82 3.37
CA LEU A 303 -29.33 10.37 3.20
C LEU A 303 -27.96 9.74 3.48
N CYS A 304 -26.89 10.31 2.93
CA CYS A 304 -25.53 9.79 3.11
C CYS A 304 -25.05 9.97 4.55
N ALA A 305 -25.29 11.13 5.17
CA ALA A 305 -24.93 11.39 6.56
C ALA A 305 -25.64 10.47 7.58
N ALA A 306 -26.81 9.92 7.23
CA ALA A 306 -27.53 8.96 8.07
C ALA A 306 -27.10 7.49 7.85
N ALA A 307 -26.44 7.18 6.73
CA ALA A 307 -26.28 5.80 6.26
C ALA A 307 -25.12 5.02 6.89
N PHE A 308 -24.09 5.69 7.39
CA PHE A 308 -22.85 5.04 7.82
C PHE A 308 -22.49 5.24 9.32
N PRO A 309 -23.46 5.14 10.26
CA PRO A 309 -23.27 5.54 11.65
C PRO A 309 -22.26 4.67 12.42
N ASN A 310 -22.02 3.43 11.99
CA ASN A 310 -21.15 2.46 12.68
C ASN A 310 -19.95 1.99 11.83
N ILE A 311 -19.70 2.62 10.68
CA ILE A 311 -18.55 2.26 9.84
C ILE A 311 -17.25 2.69 10.54
N CYS A 312 -16.50 1.69 11.00
CA CYS A 312 -15.20 1.85 11.65
C CYS A 312 -14.04 1.75 10.65
N GLN A 313 -14.22 1.01 9.55
CA GLN A 313 -13.23 0.82 8.50
C GLN A 313 -13.84 1.13 7.13
N LEU A 314 -13.19 2.02 6.37
CA LEU A 314 -13.62 2.43 5.05
C LEU A 314 -12.46 2.31 4.04
N VAL A 315 -12.68 1.55 2.98
CA VAL A 315 -11.64 1.20 1.99
C VAL A 315 -12.11 1.59 0.58
N LEU A 316 -11.40 2.56 -0.01
CA LEU A 316 -11.78 3.29 -1.22
C LEU A 316 -10.63 3.29 -2.25
N VAL A 317 -10.04 2.11 -2.53
CA VAL A 317 -8.88 1.98 -3.42
C VAL A 317 -9.27 2.20 -4.88
N ARG A 318 -8.59 3.10 -5.62
CA ARG A 318 -8.87 3.40 -7.05
C ARG A 318 -10.33 3.79 -7.35
N LEU A 319 -10.91 4.70 -6.58
CA LEU A 319 -12.11 5.46 -6.96
C LEU A 319 -11.70 6.62 -7.89
N THR A 320 -11.80 6.42 -9.19
CA THR A 320 -11.29 7.37 -10.22
C THR A 320 -11.92 8.77 -10.19
N CYS A 321 -13.06 8.94 -9.53
CA CYS A 321 -13.78 10.21 -9.41
C CYS A 321 -13.55 10.93 -8.07
N LEU A 322 -12.72 10.38 -7.16
CA LEU A 322 -12.53 10.88 -5.80
C LEU A 322 -11.39 11.92 -5.74
N ASP A 323 -11.67 13.11 -5.21
CA ASP A 323 -10.68 14.12 -4.86
C ASP A 323 -10.64 14.43 -3.35
N TRP A 324 -9.70 15.27 -2.91
CA TRP A 324 -9.61 15.66 -1.49
C TRP A 324 -10.88 16.33 -0.95
N THR A 325 -11.62 17.09 -1.74
CA THR A 325 -12.87 17.73 -1.29
C THR A 325 -13.95 16.68 -1.07
N ASP A 326 -14.01 15.65 -1.92
CA ASP A 326 -14.87 14.49 -1.69
C ASP A 326 -14.44 13.68 -0.46
N VAL A 327 -13.15 13.46 -0.23
CA VAL A 327 -12.66 12.78 0.99
C VAL A 327 -13.08 13.52 2.26
N LEU A 328 -12.94 14.86 2.29
CA LEU A 328 -13.40 15.69 3.41
C LEU A 328 -14.92 15.64 3.63
N ARG A 329 -15.71 15.30 2.61
CA ARG A 329 -17.16 15.16 2.69
C ARG A 329 -17.58 13.74 3.11
N VAL A 330 -16.99 12.72 2.48
CA VAL A 330 -17.22 11.30 2.80
C VAL A 330 -16.88 10.99 4.26
N ILE A 331 -15.78 11.53 4.80
CA ILE A 331 -15.43 11.28 6.20
C ILE A 331 -16.50 11.80 7.18
N GLN A 332 -17.15 12.93 6.85
CA GLN A 332 -18.23 13.50 7.67
C GLN A 332 -19.51 12.64 7.65
N TRP A 333 -19.68 11.79 6.63
CA TRP A 333 -20.75 10.80 6.61
C TRP A 333 -20.43 9.55 7.45
N THR A 334 -19.16 9.31 7.80
CA THR A 334 -18.68 8.13 8.55
C THR A 334 -18.12 8.50 9.94
N PRO A 335 -18.94 8.96 10.90
CA PRO A 335 -18.46 9.52 12.17
C PRO A 335 -17.73 8.52 13.08
N SER A 336 -17.95 7.21 12.90
CA SER A 336 -17.26 6.17 13.68
C SER A 336 -15.92 5.71 13.12
N VAL A 337 -15.46 6.25 11.98
CA VAL A 337 -14.29 5.74 11.27
C VAL A 337 -13.00 5.81 12.13
N LYS A 338 -12.20 4.76 12.03
CA LYS A 338 -10.90 4.59 12.71
C LYS A 338 -9.80 4.12 11.76
N SER A 339 -10.15 3.41 10.68
CA SER A 339 -9.23 3.03 9.62
C SER A 339 -9.76 3.53 8.29
N LEU A 340 -9.02 4.43 7.63
CA LEU A 340 -9.37 5.02 6.34
C LEU A 340 -8.27 4.70 5.32
N SER A 341 -8.63 4.01 4.24
CA SER A 341 -7.72 3.67 3.14
C SER A 341 -8.26 4.26 1.84
N VAL A 342 -7.53 5.23 1.27
CA VAL A 342 -7.84 5.89 -0.02
C VAL A 342 -6.67 5.80 -1.03
N PRO A 343 -5.91 4.69 -1.13
CA PRO A 343 -4.72 4.64 -1.98
C PRO A 343 -5.06 4.51 -3.48
N TYR A 344 -4.09 4.88 -4.32
CA TYR A 344 -4.17 4.87 -5.78
C TYR A 344 -5.33 5.73 -6.32
N ASN A 345 -5.56 6.90 -5.69
CA ASN A 345 -6.55 7.90 -6.08
C ASN A 345 -5.85 9.21 -6.41
N HIS A 346 -6.18 9.83 -7.54
CA HIS A 346 -5.62 11.11 -7.96
C HIS A 346 -6.29 12.28 -7.21
N LEU A 347 -6.04 12.37 -5.88
CA LEU A 347 -6.79 13.26 -4.99
C LEU A 347 -6.59 14.76 -5.24
N GLY A 348 -5.56 15.13 -6.02
CA GLY A 348 -5.21 16.52 -6.29
C GLY A 348 -4.53 17.22 -5.11
N PRO A 349 -4.44 18.57 -5.12
CA PRO A 349 -3.80 19.32 -4.05
C PRO A 349 -4.64 19.30 -2.76
N ILE A 350 -3.98 19.22 -1.61
CA ILE A 350 -4.65 19.31 -0.30
C ILE A 350 -5.36 20.67 -0.14
N PRO A 351 -6.64 20.70 0.27
CA PRO A 351 -7.37 21.93 0.56
C PRO A 351 -6.70 22.77 1.65
N LYS A 352 -6.61 24.08 1.44
CA LYS A 352 -6.04 25.03 2.43
C LYS A 352 -6.93 25.24 3.65
N VAL A 353 -8.23 24.99 3.51
CA VAL A 353 -9.24 25.16 4.56
C VAL A 353 -9.98 23.84 4.69
N TRP A 354 -10.10 23.35 5.93
CA TRP A 354 -10.76 22.10 6.28
C TRP A 354 -11.93 22.44 7.20
N PRO A 355 -13.11 21.80 7.06
CA PRO A 355 -14.18 21.92 8.05
C PRO A 355 -13.74 21.42 9.42
N ASP A 356 -14.12 22.11 10.50
CA ASP A 356 -13.75 21.72 11.87
C ASP A 356 -14.19 20.28 12.20
N SER A 357 -15.38 19.89 11.75
CA SER A 357 -15.90 18.51 11.83
C SER A 357 -14.97 17.49 11.17
N ALA A 358 -14.41 17.81 10.00
CA ALA A 358 -13.47 16.93 9.31
C ALA A 358 -12.12 16.86 10.04
N ILE A 359 -11.63 17.99 10.59
CA ILE A 359 -10.41 18.04 11.41
C ILE A 359 -10.55 17.13 12.64
N GLU A 360 -11.68 17.21 13.34
CA GLU A 360 -11.96 16.35 14.50
C GLU A 360 -11.97 14.87 14.13
N LEU A 361 -12.65 14.50 13.03
CA LEU A 361 -12.75 13.11 12.56
C LEU A 361 -11.38 12.55 12.13
N PHE A 362 -10.61 13.32 11.35
CA PHE A 362 -9.24 12.91 10.95
C PHE A 362 -8.30 12.73 12.15
N ARG A 363 -8.47 13.52 13.23
CA ARG A 363 -7.68 13.36 14.46
C ARG A 363 -8.06 12.13 15.29
N GLN A 364 -9.23 11.54 15.05
CA GLN A 364 -9.69 10.30 15.68
C GLN A 364 -9.32 9.01 14.90
N LEU A 365 -8.67 9.12 13.74
CA LEU A 365 -8.19 7.97 12.98
C LEU A 365 -7.05 7.27 13.73
N ILE A 366 -7.10 5.95 13.76
CA ILE A 366 -6.03 5.06 14.23
C ILE A 366 -5.10 4.70 13.07
N GLU A 367 -5.65 4.55 11.87
CA GLU A 367 -4.94 4.16 10.66
C GLU A 367 -5.36 5.04 9.48
N LEU A 368 -4.38 5.50 8.70
CA LEU A 368 -4.60 6.27 7.48
C LEU A 368 -3.64 5.82 6.37
N ASP A 369 -4.20 5.39 5.24
CA ASP A 369 -3.44 5.02 4.05
C ASP A 369 -3.76 5.92 2.86
N LEU A 370 -2.72 6.66 2.44
CA LEU A 370 -2.69 7.60 1.32
C LEU A 370 -1.64 7.15 0.27
N THR A 371 -1.36 5.85 0.15
CA THR A 371 -0.40 5.33 -0.83
C THR A 371 -0.75 5.78 -2.25
N GLN A 372 0.19 6.39 -2.97
CA GLN A 372 0.03 6.90 -4.33
C GLN A 372 -1.24 7.77 -4.49
N THR A 373 -1.24 8.93 -3.82
CA THR A 373 -2.32 9.93 -3.86
C THR A 373 -1.85 11.31 -4.35
N ASP A 374 -0.74 11.31 -5.10
CA ASP A 374 -0.09 12.50 -5.69
C ASP A 374 0.36 13.57 -4.67
N LEU A 375 0.58 13.19 -3.41
CA LEU A 375 1.00 14.12 -2.36
C LEU A 375 2.44 14.62 -2.58
N VAL A 376 2.58 15.92 -2.87
CA VAL A 376 3.88 16.61 -2.96
C VAL A 376 4.24 17.31 -1.64
N ASP A 377 3.32 18.14 -1.13
CA ASP A 377 3.47 18.88 0.14
C ASP A 377 2.47 18.32 1.17
N VAL A 378 2.99 17.85 2.31
CA VAL A 378 2.18 17.31 3.42
C VAL A 378 2.04 18.27 4.60
N THR A 379 2.51 19.53 4.47
CA THR A 379 2.51 20.52 5.55
C THR A 379 1.11 20.76 6.12
N GLN A 380 0.12 21.00 5.26
CA GLN A 380 -1.27 21.21 5.69
C GLN A 380 -1.91 19.92 6.26
N LEU A 381 -1.59 18.76 5.68
CA LEU A 381 -2.08 17.48 6.19
C LEU A 381 -1.54 17.21 7.61
N PHE A 382 -0.25 17.48 7.84
CA PHE A 382 0.39 17.26 9.13
C PHE A 382 0.01 18.32 10.18
N SER A 383 -0.37 19.53 9.80
CA SER A 383 -0.97 20.50 10.76
C SER A 383 -2.33 20.04 11.28
N VAL A 384 -3.10 19.30 10.46
CA VAL A 384 -4.37 18.67 10.85
C VAL A 384 -4.13 17.40 11.67
N LEU A 385 -3.34 16.45 11.15
CA LEU A 385 -3.12 15.13 11.74
C LEU A 385 -2.17 15.15 12.95
N GLY A 386 -1.20 16.06 12.98
CA GLY A 386 -0.14 16.12 13.99
C GLY A 386 -0.69 16.10 15.41
N PRO A 387 -1.65 16.97 15.78
CA PRO A 387 -2.30 16.93 17.10
C PRO A 387 -3.13 15.66 17.42
N SER A 388 -3.17 14.64 16.56
CA SER A 388 -3.85 13.38 16.86
C SER A 388 -3.21 12.66 18.05
N THR A 389 -4.07 12.21 18.96
CA THR A 389 -3.74 11.35 20.11
C THR A 389 -4.12 9.90 19.86
N SER A 390 -4.51 9.52 18.63
CA SER A 390 -5.00 8.18 18.30
C SER A 390 -4.36 7.52 17.09
N LEU A 391 -3.77 8.29 16.17
CA LEU A 391 -3.12 7.78 14.96
C LEU A 391 -1.87 6.96 15.30
N LYS A 392 -1.89 5.67 14.93
CA LYS A 392 -0.81 4.69 15.14
C LYS A 392 -0.11 4.27 13.86
N LEU A 393 -0.86 4.23 12.75
CA LEU A 393 -0.38 3.81 11.43
C LEU A 393 -0.63 4.91 10.41
N LEU A 394 0.44 5.39 9.76
CA LEU A 394 0.36 6.33 8.64
C LEU A 394 1.13 5.78 7.44
N ILE A 395 0.44 5.65 6.31
CA ILE A 395 1.03 5.12 5.07
C ILE A 395 0.98 6.20 3.99
N LEU A 396 2.16 6.63 3.53
CA LEU A 396 2.38 7.69 2.54
C LEU A 396 3.23 7.19 1.36
N ASN A 397 3.30 5.87 1.14
CA ASN A 397 4.13 5.26 0.09
C ASN A 397 3.82 5.84 -1.31
N GLN A 398 4.81 5.83 -2.20
CA GLN A 398 4.65 6.18 -3.62
C GLN A 398 4.08 7.59 -3.86
N ASN A 399 4.27 8.50 -2.91
CA ASN A 399 3.95 9.91 -3.06
C ASN A 399 5.21 10.74 -3.35
N PRO A 400 5.14 11.75 -4.23
CA PRO A 400 6.28 12.62 -4.59
C PRO A 400 6.76 13.59 -3.50
N ILE A 401 6.61 13.23 -2.22
CA ILE A 401 7.03 13.99 -1.04
C ILE A 401 8.56 14.08 -1.01
N SER A 402 9.10 15.30 -1.03
CA SER A 402 10.54 15.55 -0.98
C SER A 402 11.05 16.00 0.40
N GLN A 403 10.19 16.58 1.23
CA GLN A 403 10.52 17.09 2.56
C GLN A 403 9.35 16.86 3.52
N LEU A 404 9.65 16.76 4.83
CA LEU A 404 8.66 16.78 5.90
C LEU A 404 8.61 18.17 6.54
N PRO A 405 7.45 18.66 6.99
CA PRO A 405 7.35 19.91 7.73
C PRO A 405 8.06 19.78 9.09
N PHE A 406 8.45 20.92 9.67
CA PHE A 406 9.02 20.98 11.01
C PHE A 406 7.97 20.55 12.06
N PHE A 407 8.29 19.52 12.85
CA PHE A 407 7.40 19.04 13.91
C PHE A 407 7.53 19.93 15.16
N PRO A 408 6.48 20.64 15.63
CA PRO A 408 6.58 21.58 16.73
C PRO A 408 7.09 20.92 18.02
N PRO A 409 8.04 21.53 18.74
CA PRO A 409 8.57 20.95 19.96
C PRO A 409 7.52 20.95 21.08
N ALA A 410 7.65 19.99 22.01
CA ALA A 410 7.04 20.09 23.32
C ALA A 410 7.73 21.19 24.12
N GLU A 411 6.94 22.12 24.66
CA GLU A 411 7.45 23.11 25.60
C GLU A 411 8.00 22.39 26.84
N SER A 412 9.26 22.69 27.18
CA SER A 412 9.85 22.23 28.43
C SER A 412 9.17 22.94 29.59
N VAL A 413 8.28 22.23 30.30
CA VAL A 413 7.78 22.68 31.59
C VAL A 413 8.98 22.78 32.54
N GLU A 414 9.15 23.98 33.12
CA GLU A 414 10.22 24.45 34.03
C GLU A 414 11.47 25.09 33.41
N ASN A 415 11.78 26.28 33.95
CA ASN A 415 13.05 27.00 33.79
C ASN A 415 14.20 26.19 34.41
N LYS A 416 14.82 25.28 33.66
CA LYS A 416 16.16 24.78 33.97
C LYS A 416 17.22 25.62 33.23
N PRO A 417 18.34 25.97 33.89
CA PRO A 417 19.43 26.69 33.24
C PRO A 417 20.02 25.87 32.08
N SER A 418 20.53 26.58 31.08
CA SER A 418 20.80 26.12 29.70
C SER A 418 21.86 25.02 29.52
N ASP A 419 22.48 24.52 30.58
CA ASP A 419 23.81 23.90 30.50
C ASP A 419 23.81 22.37 30.71
N GLU A 420 22.68 21.74 31.06
CA GLU A 420 22.61 20.28 31.37
C GLU A 420 21.40 19.50 30.79
N SER A 421 20.73 19.95 29.71
CA SER A 421 19.56 19.21 29.17
C SER A 421 19.46 19.10 27.64
N ASP A 422 20.45 18.47 27.00
CA ASP A 422 20.39 18.06 25.58
C ASP A 422 19.63 16.72 25.37
N SER A 423 18.41 16.63 25.92
CA SER A 423 17.49 15.58 25.49
C SER A 423 16.92 15.91 24.11
N VAL A 424 16.80 14.91 23.22
CA VAL A 424 16.19 15.09 21.89
C VAL A 424 14.84 15.77 22.05
N GLN A 425 14.69 16.97 21.50
CA GLN A 425 13.50 17.79 21.67
C GLN A 425 12.29 17.07 21.07
N THR A 426 11.46 16.49 21.94
CA THR A 426 10.26 15.74 21.56
C THR A 426 9.23 16.66 20.93
N THR A 427 8.34 16.12 20.11
CA THR A 427 7.25 16.89 19.49
C THR A 427 5.90 16.64 20.15
N VAL A 428 5.02 17.65 20.12
CA VAL A 428 3.59 17.53 20.47
C VAL A 428 2.76 16.84 19.38
N TRP A 429 3.33 16.61 18.20
CA TRP A 429 2.65 15.92 17.10
C TRP A 429 2.86 14.40 17.13
N PHE A 430 1.91 13.66 16.56
CA PHE A 430 1.99 12.21 16.30
C PHE A 430 2.37 11.38 17.55
N THR A 431 1.83 11.77 18.71
CA THR A 431 2.24 11.26 20.04
C THR A 431 2.00 9.76 20.25
N GLN A 432 1.18 9.11 19.42
CA GLN A 432 0.92 7.66 19.41
C GLN A 432 1.39 6.95 18.12
N LEU A 433 2.05 7.66 17.19
CA LEU A 433 2.43 7.09 15.90
C LEU A 433 3.53 6.04 16.09
N ASP A 434 3.19 4.79 15.80
CA ASP A 434 4.04 3.62 15.98
C ASP A 434 4.65 3.18 14.64
N THR A 435 3.84 3.20 13.57
CA THR A 435 4.21 2.72 12.25
C THR A 435 4.07 3.84 11.21
N LEU A 436 5.15 4.10 10.46
CA LEU A 436 5.18 5.05 9.36
C LEU A 436 5.74 4.40 8.10
N CYS A 437 5.06 4.58 6.96
CA CYS A 437 5.51 4.07 5.67
C CYS A 437 5.74 5.21 4.67
N LEU A 438 6.97 5.30 4.17
CA LEU A 438 7.52 6.32 3.27
C LEU A 438 8.33 5.66 2.13
N ARG A 439 7.93 4.46 1.67
CA ARG A 439 8.60 3.80 0.53
C ARG A 439 8.33 4.59 -0.75
N HIS A 440 9.35 4.74 -1.58
CA HIS A 440 9.26 5.38 -2.90
C HIS A 440 8.81 6.85 -2.81
N CYS A 441 9.37 7.58 -1.85
CA CYS A 441 9.23 9.04 -1.71
C CYS A 441 10.49 9.76 -2.22
N ARG A 442 10.38 11.06 -2.53
CA ARG A 442 11.43 11.86 -3.17
C ARG A 442 12.41 12.53 -2.20
N PHE A 443 12.65 11.95 -1.02
CA PHE A 443 13.64 12.45 -0.07
C PHE A 443 15.05 12.33 -0.65
N ALA A 444 15.71 13.45 -0.90
CA ALA A 444 17.08 13.54 -1.42
C ALA A 444 18.14 13.75 -0.34
N ASP A 445 17.72 14.04 0.89
CA ASP A 445 18.58 14.30 2.05
C ASP A 445 18.05 13.63 3.32
N TRP A 446 18.84 13.70 4.40
CA TRP A 446 18.55 13.08 5.68
C TRP A 446 17.74 13.96 6.64
N GLU A 447 17.30 15.17 6.27
CA GLU A 447 16.51 16.07 7.15
C GLU A 447 15.16 15.44 7.52
N CYS A 448 14.60 14.59 6.66
CA CYS A 448 13.43 13.78 7.00
C CYS A 448 13.65 12.95 8.29
N MET A 449 14.82 12.34 8.46
CA MET A 449 15.16 11.55 9.66
C MET A 449 15.30 12.42 10.90
N ASN A 450 15.74 13.69 10.76
CA ASN A 450 15.82 14.63 11.86
C ASN A 450 14.43 14.95 12.44
N GLN A 451 13.41 15.07 11.57
CA GLN A 451 12.01 15.21 12.01
C GLN A 451 11.48 13.90 12.61
N LEU A 452 11.72 12.74 11.97
CA LEU A 452 11.27 11.44 12.48
C LEU A 452 11.89 11.07 13.85
N MET A 453 13.11 11.53 14.15
CA MET A 453 13.77 11.30 15.45
C MET A 453 12.96 11.87 16.63
N ARG A 454 12.15 12.92 16.41
CA ARG A 454 11.29 13.53 17.43
C ARG A 454 10.10 12.65 17.83
N LEU A 455 9.78 11.64 17.01
CA LEU A 455 8.66 10.70 17.21
C LEU A 455 9.07 9.56 18.14
N ILE A 456 9.04 9.80 19.45
CA ILE A 456 9.51 8.84 20.47
C ILE A 456 8.75 7.49 20.49
N LYS A 457 7.54 7.44 19.92
CA LYS A 457 6.74 6.21 19.78
C LYS A 457 6.97 5.46 18.47
N LEU A 458 7.70 6.03 17.51
CA LEU A 458 7.92 5.38 16.22
C LEU A 458 8.79 4.11 16.39
N LYS A 459 8.20 2.95 16.08
CA LYS A 459 8.80 1.62 16.20
C LYS A 459 8.99 0.93 14.86
N HIS A 460 8.09 1.14 13.92
CA HIS A 460 8.13 0.50 12.61
C HIS A 460 8.25 1.56 11.51
N LEU A 461 9.29 1.45 10.68
CA LEU A 461 9.50 2.33 9.54
C LEU A 461 9.66 1.51 8.27
N LEU A 462 8.90 1.85 7.23
CA LEU A 462 9.15 1.39 5.86
C LEU A 462 9.74 2.55 5.07
N PHE A 463 11.04 2.51 4.79
CA PHE A 463 11.81 3.52 4.07
C PHE A 463 12.78 2.81 3.11
N LEU A 464 12.40 2.77 1.84
CA LEU A 464 13.09 2.14 0.70
C LEU A 464 12.82 2.95 -0.55
N GLU A 465 13.68 2.83 -1.57
CA GLU A 465 13.49 3.47 -2.89
C GLU A 465 13.35 5.00 -2.82
N CYS A 466 14.03 5.63 -1.87
CA CYS A 466 14.16 7.08 -1.76
C CYS A 466 15.52 7.55 -2.32
N PRO A 467 15.59 8.69 -3.04
CA PRO A 467 16.84 9.17 -3.64
C PRO A 467 18.04 9.30 -2.69
N VAL A 468 17.81 9.62 -1.41
CA VAL A 468 18.86 9.67 -0.37
C VAL A 468 19.62 8.34 -0.15
N LEU A 469 19.05 7.22 -0.61
CA LEU A 469 19.67 5.89 -0.56
C LEU A 469 20.44 5.53 -1.84
N GLU A 470 20.38 6.36 -2.89
CA GLU A 470 21.08 6.09 -4.15
C GLU A 470 22.60 6.09 -3.94
N GLY A 471 23.28 5.13 -4.58
CA GLY A 471 24.72 4.89 -4.40
C GLY A 471 25.11 4.16 -3.11
N MET A 472 24.18 3.89 -2.19
CA MET A 472 24.44 3.08 -0.99
C MET A 472 24.08 1.60 -1.22
N SER A 473 24.77 0.70 -0.52
CA SER A 473 24.28 -0.69 -0.40
C SER A 473 23.05 -0.74 0.52
N LEU A 474 22.20 -1.76 0.36
CA LEU A 474 21.02 -1.96 1.23
C LEU A 474 21.41 -2.04 2.72
N GLU A 475 22.53 -2.68 3.03
CA GLU A 475 23.07 -2.80 4.39
C GLU A 475 23.58 -1.45 4.91
N THR A 476 24.35 -0.72 4.11
CA THR A 476 24.87 0.62 4.47
C THR A 476 23.77 1.63 4.73
N GLY A 477 22.73 1.66 3.87
CA GLY A 477 21.58 2.53 4.05
C GLY A 477 20.73 2.14 5.27
N ARG A 478 20.60 0.83 5.53
CA ARG A 478 19.93 0.31 6.74
C ARG A 478 20.68 0.74 8.02
N GLN A 479 22.00 0.58 8.08
CA GLN A 479 22.83 1.01 9.19
C GLN A 479 22.70 2.54 9.45
N GLU A 480 22.75 3.34 8.39
CA GLU A 480 22.61 4.81 8.47
C GLU A 480 21.28 5.23 9.11
N ILE A 481 20.16 4.59 8.73
CA ILE A 481 18.84 4.84 9.33
C ILE A 481 18.79 4.38 10.80
N ILE A 482 19.34 3.21 11.12
CA ILE A 482 19.34 2.65 12.48
C ILE A 482 20.11 3.55 13.46
N ALA A 483 21.25 4.10 13.04
CA ALA A 483 22.05 5.01 13.85
C ALA A 483 21.39 6.39 14.07
N ARG A 484 20.60 6.86 13.09
CA ARG A 484 19.80 8.09 13.18
C ARG A 484 18.53 7.95 14.01
N LEU A 485 17.91 6.77 14.05
CA LEU A 485 16.62 6.55 14.74
C LEU A 485 16.76 5.64 15.99
N PRO A 486 16.99 6.22 17.18
CA PRO A 486 17.32 5.45 18.39
C PRO A 486 16.17 4.55 18.90
N ASN A 487 14.92 4.94 18.64
CA ASN A 487 13.73 4.27 19.18
C ASN A 487 13.14 3.19 18.27
N LEU A 488 13.58 3.12 17.01
CA LEU A 488 13.03 2.24 15.98
C LEU A 488 13.32 0.76 16.31
N SER A 489 12.34 -0.14 16.28
CA SER A 489 12.55 -1.59 16.52
C SER A 489 12.51 -2.42 15.25
N CYS A 490 11.84 -1.96 14.20
CA CYS A 490 11.70 -2.64 12.93
C CYS A 490 11.89 -1.66 11.77
N LEU A 491 12.74 -2.02 10.81
CA LEU A 491 12.99 -1.24 9.60
C LEU A 491 12.76 -2.14 8.39
N ASN A 492 11.94 -1.70 7.45
CA ASN A 492 11.67 -2.41 6.19
C ASN A 492 11.15 -3.84 6.41
N ARG A 493 10.29 -4.01 7.42
CA ARG A 493 9.70 -5.29 7.87
C ARG A 493 10.73 -6.29 8.43
N MET A 494 11.93 -5.83 8.77
CA MET A 494 12.98 -6.61 9.40
C MET A 494 13.36 -5.98 10.75
N ASP A 495 13.18 -6.75 11.82
CA ASP A 495 13.50 -6.35 13.19
C ASP A 495 14.99 -5.99 13.34
N ILE A 496 15.28 -5.07 14.26
CA ILE A 496 16.62 -4.56 14.52
C ILE A 496 17.14 -5.17 15.81
N CYS A 497 18.14 -6.05 15.72
CA CYS A 497 18.72 -6.67 16.91
C CYS A 497 19.69 -5.71 17.64
N ALA A 498 20.01 -6.00 18.90
CA ALA A 498 20.87 -5.14 19.71
C ALA A 498 22.30 -5.03 19.14
N GLU A 499 22.83 -6.11 18.57
CA GLU A 499 24.18 -6.15 18.00
C GLU A 499 24.24 -5.37 16.66
N GLU A 500 23.22 -5.51 15.81
CA GLU A 500 23.07 -4.72 14.58
C GLU A 500 23.04 -3.21 14.91
N ARG A 501 22.23 -2.80 15.90
CA ARG A 501 22.19 -1.41 16.35
C ARG A 501 23.55 -0.94 16.85
N ARG A 502 24.23 -1.75 17.66
CA ARG A 502 25.54 -1.40 18.21
C ARG A 502 26.56 -1.20 17.10
N GLY A 503 26.60 -2.08 16.10
CA GLY A 503 27.45 -1.95 14.91
C GLY A 503 27.14 -0.66 14.15
N ALA A 504 25.86 -0.45 13.80
CA ALA A 504 25.41 0.74 13.08
C ALA A 504 25.73 2.06 13.81
N GLU A 505 25.49 2.13 15.13
CA GLU A 505 25.80 3.32 15.93
C GLU A 505 27.31 3.60 16.03
N LEU A 506 28.17 2.57 16.10
CA LEU A 506 29.63 2.71 16.11
C LEU A 506 30.19 3.11 14.73
N ASP A 507 29.68 2.49 13.65
CA ASP A 507 30.10 2.82 12.29
C ASP A 507 29.70 4.25 11.90
N TYR A 508 28.57 4.74 12.40
CA TYR A 508 28.14 6.13 12.25
C TYR A 508 29.11 7.12 12.93
N LEU A 509 29.55 6.83 14.17
CA LEU A 509 30.56 7.64 14.86
C LEU A 509 31.88 7.71 14.06
N LYS A 510 32.38 6.57 13.58
CA LYS A 510 33.62 6.50 12.78
C LYS A 510 33.49 7.26 11.46
N ARG A 511 32.36 7.07 10.74
CA ARG A 511 32.05 7.70 9.45
C ARG A 511 32.06 9.23 9.55
N TYR A 512 31.39 9.79 10.55
CA TYR A 512 31.19 11.24 10.68
C TYR A 512 32.18 11.93 11.62
N GLY A 513 33.01 11.19 12.36
CA GLY A 513 33.98 11.77 13.30
C GLY A 513 35.00 12.72 12.64
N SER A 514 35.45 12.42 11.41
CA SER A 514 36.36 13.33 10.69
C SER A 514 35.70 14.65 10.26
N GLU A 515 34.38 14.64 10.04
CA GLU A 515 33.58 15.82 9.71
C GLU A 515 33.26 16.62 10.99
N TRP A 516 32.92 15.93 12.08
CA TRP A 516 32.76 16.52 13.41
C TRP A 516 34.00 17.32 13.83
N ILE A 517 35.20 16.73 13.74
CA ILE A 517 36.48 17.43 14.04
C ILE A 517 36.66 18.66 13.15
N LYS A 518 36.43 18.54 11.83
CA LYS A 518 36.51 19.67 10.88
C LYS A 518 35.50 20.78 11.18
N SER A 519 34.34 20.45 11.76
CA SER A 519 33.32 21.42 12.19
C SER A 519 33.67 22.21 13.47
N GLY A 520 34.88 22.01 14.02
CA GLY A 520 35.29 22.58 15.31
C GLY A 520 34.77 21.80 16.52
N GLY A 521 34.42 20.52 16.31
CA GLY A 521 34.09 19.57 17.36
C GLY A 521 35.31 19.14 18.15
N SER A 522 35.17 19.04 19.47
CA SER A 522 36.25 18.69 20.39
C SER A 522 35.70 18.05 21.66
N VAL A 523 36.51 17.21 22.30
CA VAL A 523 36.29 16.87 23.71
C VAL A 523 36.74 18.06 24.55
N VAL A 524 35.88 18.56 25.44
CA VAL A 524 36.26 19.59 26.39
C VAL A 524 36.35 18.96 27.77
N GLU A 525 37.57 18.90 28.28
CA GLU A 525 37.85 18.47 29.65
C GLU A 525 37.28 19.49 30.63
N SER A 526 36.57 19.01 31.65
CA SER A 526 36.11 19.87 32.74
C SER A 526 37.29 20.31 33.60
N SER A 527 37.33 21.58 33.99
CA SER A 527 38.26 22.09 35.00
C SER A 527 38.05 21.48 36.40
N ASP A 528 36.91 20.81 36.61
CA ASP A 528 36.58 20.02 37.79
C ASP A 528 36.64 18.51 37.42
N PRO A 529 37.60 17.74 37.96
CA PRO A 529 37.77 16.32 37.64
C PRO A 529 36.63 15.41 38.17
N SER A 530 35.67 15.94 38.92
CA SER A 530 34.45 15.22 39.31
C SER A 530 33.33 15.27 38.25
N LYS A 531 33.45 16.15 37.24
CA LYS A 531 32.47 16.27 36.14
C LYS A 531 32.94 15.52 34.89
N PRO A 532 32.03 14.86 34.16
CA PRO A 532 32.38 14.20 32.90
C PRO A 532 32.85 15.22 31.85
N CYS A 533 33.77 14.78 30.98
CA CYS A 533 34.16 15.55 29.79
C CYS A 533 32.94 15.71 28.88
N PHE A 534 32.75 16.88 28.26
CA PHE A 534 31.63 17.12 27.36
C PHE A 534 32.07 17.18 25.90
N VAL A 535 31.22 16.65 25.03
CA VAL A 535 31.46 16.59 23.58
C VAL A 535 30.91 17.86 22.95
N LYS A 536 31.79 18.77 22.55
CA LYS A 536 31.42 19.97 21.79
C LYS A 536 31.11 19.57 20.35
N VAL A 537 29.97 20.03 19.85
CA VAL A 537 29.52 19.79 18.47
C VAL A 537 29.21 21.14 17.81
N GLY A 538 29.71 21.37 16.59
CA GLY A 538 29.40 22.60 15.85
C GLY A 538 27.94 22.64 15.40
N GLU A 539 27.30 23.81 15.41
CA GLU A 539 25.85 23.97 15.20
C GLU A 539 25.35 23.35 13.88
N CYS A 540 26.03 23.60 12.76
CA CYS A 540 25.66 23.04 11.45
C CYS A 540 25.78 21.51 11.41
N PHE A 541 26.77 20.94 12.12
CA PHE A 541 26.95 19.50 12.22
C PHE A 541 25.91 18.88 13.17
N ALA A 542 25.62 19.52 14.30
CA ALA A 542 24.56 19.09 15.23
C ALA A 542 23.19 19.03 14.55
N ARG A 543 22.88 19.99 13.66
CA ARG A 543 21.67 19.97 12.84
C ARG A 543 21.64 18.77 11.86
N SER A 544 22.76 18.44 11.25
CA SER A 544 22.86 17.37 10.25
C SER A 544 22.98 15.96 10.86
N HIS A 545 23.48 15.88 12.10
CA HIS A 545 23.72 14.65 12.85
C HIS A 545 23.24 14.75 14.31
N PRO A 546 21.92 14.92 14.59
CA PRO A 546 21.45 15.21 15.95
C PRO A 546 21.69 14.07 16.96
N THR A 547 21.90 12.83 16.49
CA THR A 547 22.28 11.70 17.36
C THR A 547 23.75 11.69 17.77
N PHE A 548 24.64 12.46 17.14
CA PHE A 548 26.09 12.27 17.28
C PHE A 548 26.59 12.50 18.72
N ARG A 549 26.11 13.55 19.40
CA ARG A 549 26.43 13.82 20.81
C ARG A 549 26.02 12.66 21.72
N ARG A 550 24.73 12.26 21.65
CA ARG A 550 24.16 11.10 22.36
C ARG A 550 24.96 9.81 22.12
N LEU A 551 25.50 9.61 20.92
CA LEU A 551 26.32 8.44 20.60
C LEU A 551 27.72 8.53 21.21
N CYS A 552 28.34 9.70 21.22
CA CYS A 552 29.60 9.92 21.92
C CYS A 552 29.45 9.76 23.44
N ASP A 553 28.34 10.23 24.03
CA ASP A 553 28.03 10.05 25.45
C ASP A 553 27.83 8.56 25.81
N LYS A 554 27.46 7.72 24.83
CA LYS A 554 27.20 6.28 25.00
C LYS A 554 28.43 5.39 24.75
N TYR A 555 29.28 5.76 23.79
CA TYR A 555 30.38 4.91 23.31
C TYR A 555 31.77 5.53 23.42
N GLY A 556 31.86 6.82 23.76
CA GLY A 556 33.06 7.63 23.63
C GLY A 556 33.10 8.41 22.30
N PRO A 557 33.80 9.55 22.26
CA PRO A 557 34.06 10.28 21.02
C PRO A 557 35.07 9.51 20.15
N PRO A 558 34.93 9.53 18.81
CA PRO A 558 35.81 8.76 17.91
C PRO A 558 37.23 9.35 17.87
N GLU A 559 38.24 8.49 17.93
CA GLU A 559 39.64 8.95 17.88
C GLU A 559 40.09 9.34 16.47
N ALA A 560 41.09 10.23 16.38
CA ALA A 560 41.64 10.68 15.09
C ALA A 560 42.23 9.54 14.23
N GLY A 561 42.60 8.41 14.83
CA GLY A 561 43.00 7.18 14.12
C GLY A 561 41.82 6.41 13.52
N GLU A 562 40.70 6.34 14.24
CA GLU A 562 39.52 5.52 13.89
C GLU A 562 38.66 6.13 12.78
N THR A 563 38.74 7.45 12.58
CA THR A 563 37.96 8.19 11.58
C THR A 563 38.53 8.11 10.16
N LYS A 564 39.61 7.34 9.96
CA LYS A 564 40.19 7.06 8.64
C LYS A 564 39.29 6.09 7.87
N PHE A 565 38.69 6.55 6.77
CA PHE A 565 37.99 5.69 5.82
C PHE A 565 38.92 4.59 5.31
N PHE A 566 38.55 3.32 5.50
CA PHE A 566 39.20 2.21 4.82
C PHE A 566 38.70 2.19 3.36
N THR A 567 39.36 2.97 2.50
CA THR A 567 39.00 3.10 1.08
C THR A 567 39.02 1.73 0.38
N GLN A 568 38.06 1.51 -0.52
CA GLN A 568 37.93 0.25 -1.30
C GLN A 568 39.09 0.04 -2.31
N SER A 569 40.08 0.95 -2.34
CA SER A 569 41.26 0.85 -3.19
C SER A 569 42.27 -0.15 -2.62
N ILE A 570 42.36 -1.32 -3.24
CA ILE A 570 43.40 -2.33 -2.94
C ILE A 570 44.82 -1.72 -3.03
N LYS A 571 45.03 -0.64 -3.79
CA LYS A 571 46.34 0.02 -3.91
C LYS A 571 46.75 0.83 -2.67
N GLU A 572 45.81 1.23 -1.83
CA GLU A 572 46.06 2.06 -0.64
C GLU A 572 46.18 1.23 0.65
N SER A 573 45.77 -0.05 0.62
CA SER A 573 45.86 -1.00 1.74
C SER A 573 47.04 -1.99 1.60
N LEU A 574 48.12 -1.58 0.94
CA LEU A 574 49.33 -2.38 0.71
C LEU A 574 50.47 -1.97 1.66
N VAL A 575 50.72 -2.80 2.68
CA VAL A 575 51.85 -2.65 3.61
C VAL A 575 53.11 -3.29 3.03
N SER A 576 54.25 -2.63 3.18
CA SER A 576 55.56 -2.98 2.62
C SER A 576 56.37 -3.74 3.67
N LEU A 577 56.21 -5.05 3.72
CA LEU A 577 56.81 -5.93 4.73
C LEU A 577 58.09 -6.60 4.21
N THR A 578 59.06 -6.77 5.10
CA THR A 578 60.32 -7.48 4.82
C THR A 578 60.26 -8.92 5.33
N LEU A 579 60.21 -9.91 4.43
CA LEU A 579 60.20 -11.32 4.80
C LEU A 579 61.64 -11.84 4.96
N LYS A 580 62.01 -12.34 6.14
CA LYS A 580 63.32 -12.95 6.42
C LYS A 580 63.19 -14.39 6.88
N LEU A 581 64.07 -15.27 6.43
CA LEU A 581 64.20 -16.62 6.99
C LEU A 581 65.11 -16.55 8.22
N GLN A 582 64.68 -17.13 9.33
CA GLN A 582 65.47 -17.28 10.55
C GLN A 582 65.66 -18.77 10.83
N SER A 583 66.91 -19.21 10.94
CA SER A 583 67.27 -20.59 11.28
C SER A 583 67.74 -20.63 12.74
N ASP A 584 67.40 -21.68 13.47
CA ASP A 584 67.97 -21.93 14.80
C ASP A 584 69.48 -22.21 14.66
N GLY A 585 70.31 -21.24 15.04
CA GLY A 585 71.77 -21.37 15.06
C GLY A 585 72.56 -20.06 14.96
N ASP A 586 72.02 -19.01 14.33
CA ASP A 586 72.75 -17.74 14.11
C ASP A 586 72.66 -16.78 15.31
N ASP A 587 73.31 -17.14 16.42
CA ASP A 587 73.56 -16.24 17.57
C ASP A 587 74.96 -15.57 17.49
N THR A 588 75.60 -15.64 16.31
CA THR A 588 76.86 -14.95 16.01
C THR A 588 76.68 -14.02 14.81
N GLY A 589 76.78 -12.71 15.07
CA GLY A 589 76.44 -11.65 14.12
C GLY A 589 77.25 -11.69 12.82
N THR A 590 76.70 -12.36 11.82
CA THR A 590 77.22 -12.40 10.44
C THR A 590 76.10 -11.95 9.50
N GLU A 591 76.36 -10.91 8.70
CA GLU A 591 75.30 -10.22 7.95
C GLU A 591 74.75 -11.03 6.75
N SER A 592 73.51 -10.67 6.36
CA SER A 592 72.92 -10.90 5.04
C SER A 592 72.29 -12.27 4.70
N ALA A 593 71.31 -12.69 5.51
CA ALA A 593 70.08 -13.23 4.92
C ALA A 593 69.29 -12.07 4.27
N VAL A 594 69.40 -11.91 2.94
CA VAL A 594 68.71 -10.83 2.19
C VAL A 594 67.20 -11.00 2.29
N GLY A 595 66.56 -10.13 3.07
CA GLY A 595 65.11 -10.12 3.25
C GLY A 595 64.37 -9.71 1.98
N ILE A 596 63.29 -10.42 1.65
CA ILE A 596 62.48 -10.11 0.47
C ILE A 596 61.40 -9.10 0.88
N VAL A 597 61.56 -7.85 0.44
CA VAL A 597 60.54 -6.81 0.61
C VAL A 597 59.37 -7.08 -0.34
N ARG A 598 58.15 -7.07 0.18
CA ARG A 598 56.91 -7.17 -0.62
C ARG A 598 55.84 -6.22 -0.10
N ARG A 599 55.09 -5.65 -1.04
CA ARG A 599 53.82 -4.98 -0.77
C ARG A 599 52.71 -6.03 -0.67
N ILE A 600 52.07 -6.11 0.48
CA ILE A 600 51.10 -7.16 0.85
C ILE A 600 49.80 -6.48 1.31
N PRO A 601 48.62 -6.91 0.83
CA PRO A 601 47.36 -6.34 1.29
C PRO A 601 47.14 -6.60 2.78
N SER A 602 46.72 -5.61 3.56
CA SER A 602 46.37 -5.79 4.98
C SER A 602 45.29 -6.86 5.18
N ARG A 603 44.40 -7.05 4.18
CA ARG A 603 43.35 -8.09 4.17
C ARG A 603 43.83 -9.49 3.76
N MET A 604 45.11 -9.69 3.46
CA MET A 604 45.66 -11.03 3.25
C MET A 604 45.65 -11.76 4.59
N THR A 605 45.20 -13.02 4.63
CA THR A 605 45.23 -13.84 5.84
C THR A 605 46.63 -14.36 6.15
N VAL A 606 46.92 -14.67 7.41
CA VAL A 606 48.19 -15.30 7.83
C VAL A 606 48.50 -16.56 7.01
N SER A 607 47.50 -17.38 6.69
CA SER A 607 47.69 -18.58 5.86
C SER A 607 48.09 -18.26 4.42
N HIS A 608 47.47 -17.23 3.81
CA HIS A 608 47.85 -16.74 2.50
C HIS A 608 49.26 -16.12 2.51
N LEU A 609 49.64 -15.44 3.61
CA LEU A 609 51.00 -14.92 3.83
C LEU A 609 52.02 -16.07 3.94
N LYS A 610 51.74 -17.14 4.70
CA LYS A 610 52.61 -18.33 4.78
C LYS A 610 52.79 -18.97 3.41
N MET A 611 51.73 -19.14 2.61
CA MET A 611 51.85 -19.66 1.24
C MET A 611 52.68 -18.74 0.32
N LEU A 612 52.48 -17.41 0.41
CA LEU A 612 53.24 -16.44 -0.34
C LEU A 612 54.73 -16.48 0.04
N ALA A 613 55.04 -16.50 1.33
CA ALA A 613 56.40 -16.52 1.86
C ALA A 613 57.13 -17.82 1.49
N ARG A 614 56.48 -18.99 1.60
CA ARG A 614 56.99 -20.29 1.12
C ARG A 614 57.38 -20.23 -0.35
N ARG A 615 56.54 -19.63 -1.21
CA ARG A 615 56.81 -19.47 -2.65
C ARG A 615 57.97 -18.50 -2.93
N LEU A 616 58.05 -17.39 -2.20
CA LEU A 616 59.08 -16.37 -2.40
C LEU A 616 60.47 -16.81 -1.94
N LEU A 617 60.55 -17.47 -0.79
CA LEU A 617 61.79 -17.99 -0.19
C LEU A 617 62.12 -19.42 -0.65
N LYS A 618 61.36 -19.95 -1.63
CA LYS A 618 61.54 -21.28 -2.25
C LYS A 618 61.63 -22.45 -1.24
N LEU A 619 60.89 -22.36 -0.14
CA LEU A 619 60.91 -23.38 0.91
C LEU A 619 60.19 -24.67 0.46
N PRO A 620 60.75 -25.87 0.70
CA PRO A 620 60.08 -27.13 0.39
C PRO A 620 58.72 -27.28 1.10
N SER A 621 57.78 -27.99 0.48
CA SER A 621 56.44 -28.21 1.03
C SER A 621 56.41 -28.94 2.37
N ARG A 622 57.48 -29.68 2.71
CA ARG A 622 57.63 -30.41 3.98
C ARG A 622 58.15 -29.54 5.13
N VAL A 623 58.58 -28.30 4.88
CA VAL A 623 59.12 -27.41 5.92
C VAL A 623 57.97 -26.65 6.60
N SER A 624 57.81 -26.88 7.90
CA SER A 624 57.01 -26.08 8.83
C SER A 624 57.74 -24.82 9.25
N PHE A 625 57.02 -23.70 9.31
CA PHE A 625 57.54 -22.48 9.89
C PHE A 625 56.42 -21.62 10.48
N ASP A 626 56.76 -20.88 11.53
CA ASP A 626 55.92 -19.84 12.10
C ASP A 626 56.28 -18.48 11.52
N LEU A 627 55.34 -17.53 11.64
CA LEU A 627 55.55 -16.13 11.29
C LEU A 627 55.55 -15.29 12.56
N VAL A 628 56.59 -14.47 12.72
CA VAL A 628 56.75 -13.55 13.85
C VAL A 628 57.07 -12.16 13.31
N ALA A 629 56.25 -11.16 13.62
CA ALA A 629 56.50 -9.79 13.22
C ALA A 629 57.31 -9.03 14.27
N GLN A 630 58.13 -8.08 13.80
CA GLN A 630 58.87 -7.13 14.61
C GLN A 630 58.73 -5.74 14.00
N GLY A 631 58.05 -4.85 14.73
CA GLY A 631 57.79 -3.47 14.30
C GLY A 631 59.04 -2.61 14.32
N ASP A 632 59.21 -1.69 13.36
CA ASP A 632 60.41 -0.83 13.26
C ASP A 632 60.66 -0.02 14.55
N LYS A 633 59.59 0.58 15.10
CA LYS A 633 59.58 1.31 16.38
C LYS A 633 59.96 0.46 17.61
N HIS A 634 59.87 -0.87 17.50
CA HIS A 634 60.05 -1.81 18.60
C HIS A 634 61.33 -2.66 18.50
N ARG A 635 62.12 -2.49 17.44
CA ARG A 635 63.43 -3.17 17.28
C ARG A 635 64.41 -2.90 18.42
N SER A 636 64.33 -1.72 19.05
CA SER A 636 65.18 -1.34 20.20
C SER A 636 64.87 -2.10 21.50
N VAL A 637 63.72 -2.78 21.58
CA VAL A 637 63.24 -3.49 22.78
C VAL A 637 63.04 -5.00 22.53
N ASN A 638 63.34 -5.49 21.32
CA ASN A 638 63.09 -6.88 20.89
C ASN A 638 61.65 -7.38 21.16
N ALA A 639 60.66 -6.50 21.08
CA ALA A 639 59.26 -6.92 21.17
C ALA A 639 58.81 -7.57 19.85
N GLU A 640 58.26 -8.78 19.95
CA GLU A 640 57.88 -9.64 18.84
C GLU A 640 56.40 -10.04 18.94
N VAL A 641 55.71 -10.05 17.80
CA VAL A 641 54.28 -10.38 17.72
C VAL A 641 54.11 -11.67 16.89
N PRO A 642 53.68 -12.79 17.49
CA PRO A 642 53.44 -14.03 16.75
C PRO A 642 52.16 -13.92 15.90
N LEU A 643 52.26 -14.27 14.61
CA LEU A 643 51.09 -14.42 13.74
C LEU A 643 50.56 -15.85 13.85
N ASP A 644 49.90 -16.10 14.97
CA ASP A 644 49.40 -17.40 15.43
C ASP A 644 48.11 -17.87 14.73
N THR A 645 47.29 -16.95 14.23
CA THR A 645 45.92 -17.24 13.79
C THR A 645 45.81 -17.26 12.27
N GLU A 646 45.91 -18.45 11.67
CA GLU A 646 45.94 -18.69 10.20
C GLU A 646 44.83 -17.97 9.40
N THR A 647 43.62 -17.87 9.96
CA THR A 647 42.45 -17.26 9.30
C THR A 647 42.37 -15.74 9.46
N ARG A 648 43.22 -15.13 10.29
CA ARG A 648 43.16 -13.70 10.61
C ARG A 648 43.88 -12.87 9.57
N GLU A 649 43.36 -11.67 9.29
CA GLU A 649 43.98 -10.72 8.36
C GLU A 649 45.24 -10.09 8.98
N ILE A 650 46.26 -9.81 8.15
CA ILE A 650 47.52 -9.17 8.61
C ILE A 650 47.25 -7.82 9.30
N GLY A 651 46.27 -7.05 8.81
CA GLY A 651 45.88 -5.76 9.37
C GLY A 651 45.33 -5.82 10.80
N PHE A 652 45.02 -7.01 11.34
CA PHE A 652 44.69 -7.17 12.77
C PHE A 652 45.92 -7.01 13.68
N TYR A 653 47.13 -7.22 13.14
CA TYR A 653 48.38 -7.18 13.90
C TYR A 653 49.08 -5.81 13.84
N ASP A 654 48.39 -4.77 13.34
CA ASP A 654 48.87 -3.38 13.22
C ASP A 654 50.28 -3.20 12.59
N LEU A 655 50.60 -4.03 11.57
CA LEU A 655 51.90 -3.94 10.88
C LEU A 655 52.01 -2.69 9.99
N GLU A 656 53.14 -1.99 10.09
CA GLU A 656 53.46 -0.76 9.36
C GLU A 656 54.45 -0.98 8.19
N ASP A 657 54.57 0.02 7.31
CA ASP A 657 55.55 0.02 6.21
C ASP A 657 56.98 -0.05 6.78
N GLY A 658 57.74 -1.08 6.39
CA GLY A 658 59.11 -1.31 6.85
C GLY A 658 59.28 -2.40 7.91
N ASP A 659 58.19 -2.94 8.44
CA ASP A 659 58.22 -4.01 9.45
C ASP A 659 58.80 -5.32 8.90
N ILE A 660 59.39 -6.11 9.79
CA ILE A 660 60.04 -7.39 9.45
C ILE A 660 59.15 -8.54 9.92
N VAL A 661 58.89 -9.50 9.04
CA VAL A 661 58.28 -10.79 9.41
C VAL A 661 59.31 -11.89 9.24
N TYR A 662 59.70 -12.49 10.37
CA TYR A 662 60.60 -13.63 10.42
C TYR A 662 59.81 -14.93 10.19
N LEU A 663 60.32 -15.78 9.30
CA LEU A 663 59.94 -17.17 9.15
C LEU A 663 60.86 -18.00 10.05
N ARG A 664 60.35 -18.47 11.18
CA ARG A 664 61.07 -19.39 12.06
C ARG A 664 60.75 -20.82 11.67
N VAL A 665 61.72 -21.51 11.10
CA VAL A 665 61.58 -22.94 10.75
C VAL A 665 61.50 -23.77 12.02
N ARG A 666 60.56 -24.73 12.06
CA ARG A 666 60.49 -25.79 13.07
C ARG A 666 60.92 -27.12 12.45
#